data_AF-A0LBR3-F1
#
_entry.id   AF-A0LBR3-F1
#
_cell.length_a   1.000
_cell.length_b   1.000
_cell.length_c   1.000
_cell.angle_alpha   90.00
_cell.angle_beta   90.00
_cell.angle_gamma   90.00
#
_symmetry.space_group_name_H-M   'P 1'
#
loop_
_entity.id
_entity.type
_entity.pdbx_description
1 polymer ?
#
loop_
_entity_poly.entity_id
_entity_poly.type
_entity_poly.pdbx_seq_one_letter_code
_entity_poly.pdbx_strand_id
1 'polypeptide(L)'
;MNENYMETCGEKLVAAGFQILPIAPGKKYPGSYHQGKWSPYKGWNKHAERATTALELQVWKQWPGAGIGVPGGQVAGIDIDVADESVSLQLEQLAMRLFGETKAVRIGRAPKRLLVYRTDTPFKGIKKHPLEVLCLGQQFVAYAIHPDTGHPYQWINQELTDLKIEDLPVITEQQAHHFIEQGLALLPVEMRPARLEARGDSCNSYSAISTVISHSQAGTYEAVADAMRFISNADLPYDDWMRIGMAIKGALGDAGEVLFAEWSASSAKNIAQETFKAWSGFKPTIIGAGTIYHLAGQSGWKPDSSTILNPANLQPNGPHPAAGLLAKISKPVEPEDGKAPQPPFLEGPEWDPTDVDGALGMLVQHMVSTATRPQPILAVGNALCALGALMGRRYRTETNLRSNLYVVGIADSGAGKNHSREVVIELFLKAGFLEYLGGNRIASSAGLLRAVHEHPAILFQQDEFGMFLQAAADRLRSPRHITDILDLMTEFYSSASTTFLGPEYANPDKKGRKDIVQPCLCVYGTTTPVLFWSALKSANVADGSLARFLILKSQDDYPDLERENVVKPMPDKLAQLVKSIADGGCVGSGNLAGVLNGPETLIEPMVVPMDHGARVLFKALESQVMGKLRDSRATLWSPVLARVWENAAKVALIKAVSANPTEPVIREVDALWSIALVRHSVNEMIRDVEQHIADNQTEQNHKRILSIIKKAGPGGVTMAGLSQKARFVDRRCRLEILQTLVESGQVSEVKIPGKTKISTLYRMA
;
A
#
# COMPACT_ATOMS: atom_id res chain seq x y z
N MET A 1 13.23 11.01 -46.17
CA MET A 1 12.69 9.70 -45.77
C MET A 1 13.43 9.29 -44.51
N ASN A 2 12.73 8.92 -43.43
CA ASN A 2 13.39 8.43 -42.22
C ASN A 2 13.98 7.06 -42.51
N GLU A 3 15.27 6.88 -42.22
CA GLU A 3 15.99 5.62 -42.38
C GLU A 3 15.34 4.52 -41.53
N ASN A 4 15.12 3.34 -42.11
CA ASN A 4 14.53 2.18 -41.45
C ASN A 4 15.64 1.20 -41.05
N TYR A 5 16.20 1.39 -39.85
CA TYR A 5 17.29 0.55 -39.36
C TYR A 5 16.87 -0.90 -39.15
N MET A 6 15.60 -1.16 -38.80
CA MET A 6 15.09 -2.51 -38.64
C MET A 6 15.19 -3.32 -39.94
N GLU A 7 14.93 -2.68 -41.08
CA GLU A 7 15.07 -3.27 -42.40
C GLU A 7 16.51 -3.58 -42.78
N THR A 8 17.43 -2.66 -42.52
CA THR A 8 18.83 -2.76 -42.97
C THR A 8 19.74 -3.55 -42.02
N CYS A 9 19.51 -3.47 -40.71
CA CYS A 9 20.39 -4.03 -39.67
C CYS A 9 19.76 -5.19 -38.89
N GLY A 10 18.42 -5.30 -38.85
CA GLY A 10 17.72 -6.21 -37.94
C GLY A 10 18.10 -7.69 -38.14
N GLU A 11 18.23 -8.14 -39.39
CA GLU A 11 18.61 -9.52 -39.70
C GLU A 11 20.04 -9.85 -39.29
N LYS A 12 20.97 -8.92 -39.49
CA LYS A 12 22.37 -9.09 -39.08
C LYS A 12 22.49 -9.24 -37.56
N LEU A 13 21.76 -8.42 -36.79
CA LEU A 13 21.79 -8.48 -35.32
C LEU A 13 21.17 -9.77 -34.78
N VAL A 14 20.05 -10.21 -35.33
CA VAL A 14 19.43 -11.49 -34.93
C VAL A 14 20.35 -12.66 -35.27
N ALA A 15 20.99 -12.66 -36.45
CA ALA A 15 21.97 -13.67 -36.84
C ALA A 15 23.23 -13.66 -35.94
N ALA A 16 23.64 -12.48 -35.46
CA ALA A 16 24.71 -12.31 -34.48
C ALA A 16 24.34 -12.73 -33.04
N GLY A 17 23.09 -13.15 -32.81
CA GLY A 17 22.60 -13.65 -31.53
C GLY A 17 22.01 -12.59 -30.61
N PHE A 18 21.82 -11.35 -31.09
CA PHE A 18 21.15 -10.31 -30.31
C PHE A 18 19.64 -10.44 -30.36
N GLN A 19 19.01 -10.30 -29.20
CA GLN A 19 17.59 -10.01 -29.10
C GLN A 19 17.37 -8.55 -29.47
N ILE A 20 16.36 -8.28 -30.31
CA ILE A 20 16.05 -6.91 -30.74
C ILE A 20 14.56 -6.61 -30.58
N LEU A 21 14.25 -5.32 -30.54
CA LEU A 21 12.89 -4.79 -30.54
C LEU A 21 12.83 -3.48 -31.34
N PRO A 22 11.64 -3.10 -31.85
CA PRO A 22 11.46 -1.88 -32.62
C PRO A 22 11.38 -0.64 -31.72
N ILE A 23 12.12 0.41 -32.09
CA ILE A 23 12.08 1.73 -31.47
C ILE A 23 11.27 2.68 -32.35
N ALA A 24 10.35 3.43 -31.74
CA ALA A 24 9.55 4.41 -32.48
C ALA A 24 10.46 5.54 -33.05
N PRO A 25 10.25 5.98 -34.30
CA PRO A 25 11.06 7.01 -34.93
C PRO A 25 11.09 8.30 -34.11
N GLY A 26 12.29 8.84 -33.90
CA GLY A 26 12.48 10.06 -33.11
C GLY A 26 12.12 9.91 -31.62
N LYS A 27 12.06 8.67 -31.10
CA LYS A 27 11.84 8.36 -29.68
C LYS A 27 12.98 7.47 -29.17
N LYS A 28 13.13 7.40 -27.84
CA LYS A 28 14.09 6.51 -27.16
C LYS A 28 13.42 5.29 -26.50
N TYR A 29 12.18 4.96 -26.89
CA TYR A 29 11.40 3.88 -26.28
C TYR A 29 10.88 2.86 -27.30
N PRO A 30 10.63 1.60 -26.89
CA PRO A 30 10.01 0.57 -27.72
C PRO A 30 8.64 0.96 -28.26
N GLY A 31 8.46 0.90 -29.58
CA GLY A 31 7.25 1.30 -30.28
C GLY A 31 6.63 0.14 -31.06
N SER A 32 5.31 0.19 -31.25
CA SER A 32 4.56 -0.69 -32.15
C SER A 32 3.82 0.13 -33.19
N TYR A 33 3.80 -0.33 -34.44
CA TYR A 33 3.16 0.37 -35.54
C TYR A 33 1.91 -0.39 -36.01
N HIS A 34 0.75 0.25 -35.85
CA HIS A 34 -0.53 -0.31 -36.27
C HIS A 34 -1.40 0.80 -36.88
N GLN A 35 -2.13 0.47 -37.96
CA GLN A 35 -3.10 1.38 -38.60
C GLN A 35 -2.51 2.77 -38.93
N GLY A 36 -1.28 2.82 -39.46
CA GLY A 36 -0.67 4.08 -39.83
C GLY A 36 -0.01 4.87 -38.69
N LYS A 37 -0.08 4.39 -37.43
CA LYS A 37 0.34 5.14 -36.23
C LYS A 37 1.31 4.36 -35.34
N TRP A 38 2.29 5.07 -34.79
CA TRP A 38 3.20 4.57 -33.76
C TRP A 38 2.59 4.71 -32.36
N SER A 39 2.66 3.64 -31.56
CA SER A 39 2.17 3.56 -30.17
C SER A 39 3.23 2.92 -29.27
N PRO A 40 3.28 3.19 -27.95
CA PRO A 40 4.18 2.47 -27.05
C PRO A 40 3.96 0.95 -27.09
N TYR A 41 5.04 0.17 -27.23
CA TYR A 41 4.95 -1.29 -27.27
C TYR A 41 4.72 -1.85 -25.86
N LYS A 42 3.49 -2.23 -25.53
CA LYS A 42 3.16 -2.86 -24.24
C LYS A 42 3.79 -4.26 -24.12
N GLY A 43 4.36 -4.56 -22.96
CA GLY A 43 4.91 -5.89 -22.66
C GLY A 43 6.17 -6.24 -23.48
N TRP A 44 6.93 -5.24 -23.95
CA TRP A 44 8.17 -5.45 -24.69
C TRP A 44 9.23 -6.22 -23.88
N ASN A 45 9.18 -6.16 -22.55
CA ASN A 45 10.14 -6.83 -21.64
C ASN A 45 10.26 -8.34 -21.89
N LYS A 46 9.19 -8.99 -22.37
CA LYS A 46 9.20 -10.42 -22.73
C LYS A 46 10.25 -10.78 -23.80
N HIS A 47 10.69 -9.79 -24.58
CA HIS A 47 11.73 -9.97 -25.60
C HIS A 47 13.15 -10.06 -25.01
N ALA A 48 13.31 -9.82 -23.71
CA ALA A 48 14.57 -10.09 -22.98
C ALA A 48 14.75 -11.58 -22.61
N GLU A 49 13.64 -12.35 -22.60
CA GLU A 49 13.60 -13.72 -22.07
C GLU A 49 13.62 -14.78 -23.19
N ARG A 50 13.58 -14.37 -24.46
CA ARG A 50 13.59 -15.26 -25.62
C ARG A 50 14.19 -14.61 -26.85
N ALA A 51 14.65 -15.44 -27.78
CA ALA A 51 15.12 -14.97 -29.08
C ALA A 51 14.01 -14.24 -29.88
N THR A 52 14.43 -13.24 -30.66
CA THR A 52 13.59 -12.59 -31.66
C THR A 52 13.23 -13.61 -32.74
N THR A 53 11.93 -13.77 -33.02
CA THR A 53 11.47 -14.73 -34.03
C THR A 53 11.58 -14.17 -35.45
N ALA A 54 11.69 -15.05 -36.45
CA ALA A 54 11.71 -14.65 -37.86
C ALA A 54 10.43 -13.90 -38.27
N LEU A 55 9.27 -14.29 -37.74
CA LEU A 55 8.00 -13.61 -37.99
C LEU A 55 7.99 -12.18 -37.43
N GLU A 56 8.48 -12.01 -36.20
CA GLU A 56 8.60 -10.68 -35.59
C GLU A 56 9.51 -9.77 -36.40
N LEU A 57 10.67 -10.28 -36.82
CA LEU A 57 11.58 -9.54 -37.67
C LEU A 57 10.91 -9.15 -38.99
N GLN A 58 10.25 -10.09 -39.67
CA GLN A 58 9.55 -9.82 -40.93
C GLN A 58 8.48 -8.74 -40.78
N VAL A 59 7.74 -8.73 -39.66
CA VAL A 59 6.73 -7.72 -39.36
C VAL A 59 7.39 -6.36 -39.07
N TRP A 60 8.40 -6.33 -38.21
CA TRP A 60 9.04 -5.07 -37.80
C TRP A 60 9.81 -4.38 -38.93
N LYS A 61 10.35 -5.14 -39.89
CA LYS A 61 10.97 -4.58 -41.11
C LYS A 61 9.99 -3.70 -41.90
N GLN A 62 8.70 -4.00 -41.86
CA GLN A 62 7.66 -3.24 -42.57
C GLN A 62 7.23 -1.96 -41.83
N TRP A 63 7.71 -1.73 -40.61
CA TRP A 63 7.30 -0.58 -39.82
C TRP A 63 8.10 0.67 -40.21
N PRO A 64 7.45 1.74 -40.69
CA PRO A 64 8.14 2.85 -41.34
C PRO A 64 9.00 3.64 -40.35
N GLY A 65 10.30 3.74 -40.65
CA GLY A 65 11.29 4.47 -39.86
C GLY A 65 11.63 3.81 -38.51
N ALA A 66 11.42 2.50 -38.38
CA ALA A 66 11.70 1.78 -37.15
C ALA A 66 13.21 1.80 -36.82
N GLY A 67 13.53 2.27 -35.61
CA GLY A 67 14.83 2.04 -35.00
C GLY A 67 14.91 0.64 -34.38
N ILE A 68 16.10 0.29 -33.90
CA ILE A 68 16.39 -0.96 -33.21
C ILE A 68 16.81 -0.65 -31.77
N GLY A 69 16.18 -1.33 -30.82
CA GLY A 69 16.59 -1.40 -29.44
C GLY A 69 16.96 -2.83 -29.07
N VAL A 70 17.78 -2.98 -28.04
CA VAL A 70 18.22 -4.25 -27.51
C VAL A 70 17.74 -4.33 -26.06
N PRO A 71 16.83 -5.27 -25.73
CA PRO A 71 16.40 -5.47 -24.35
C PRO A 71 17.55 -6.03 -23.53
N GLY A 72 17.71 -5.50 -22.31
CA GLY A 72 18.72 -5.98 -21.37
C GLY A 72 18.29 -7.31 -20.76
N GLY A 73 19.26 -8.21 -20.58
CA GLY A 73 19.03 -9.60 -20.18
C GLY A 73 20.30 -10.40 -20.46
N GLN A 74 20.37 -11.02 -21.65
CA GLN A 74 21.58 -11.68 -22.15
C GLN A 74 22.75 -10.72 -22.40
N VAL A 75 22.42 -9.43 -22.60
CA VAL A 75 23.40 -8.34 -22.68
C VAL A 75 23.10 -7.28 -21.62
N ALA A 76 24.13 -6.54 -21.26
CA ALA A 76 24.05 -5.37 -20.41
C ALA A 76 24.69 -4.17 -21.12
N GLY A 77 24.01 -3.02 -21.08
CA GLY A 77 24.54 -1.75 -21.53
C GLY A 77 25.02 -0.90 -20.35
N ILE A 78 26.30 -0.56 -20.31
CA ILE A 78 26.85 0.39 -19.33
C ILE A 78 26.63 1.80 -19.88
N ASP A 79 25.66 2.53 -19.33
CA ASP A 79 25.29 3.87 -19.77
C ASP A 79 26.00 4.92 -18.91
N ILE A 80 26.91 5.65 -19.55
CA ILE A 80 27.70 6.72 -18.92
C ILE A 80 27.10 8.05 -19.37
N ASP A 81 26.20 8.60 -18.53
CA ASP A 81 25.46 9.83 -18.82
C ASP A 81 26.19 11.09 -18.31
N VAL A 82 27.50 11.15 -18.55
CA VAL A 82 28.37 12.22 -18.04
C VAL A 82 28.70 13.21 -19.16
N ALA A 83 28.50 14.50 -18.90
CA ALA A 83 28.73 15.59 -19.86
C ALA A 83 30.16 16.12 -19.87
N ASP A 84 31.01 15.68 -18.93
CA ASP A 84 32.44 15.95 -18.91
C ASP A 84 33.20 14.87 -19.70
N GLU A 85 33.97 15.29 -20.70
CA GLU A 85 34.68 14.37 -21.62
C GLU A 85 35.78 13.57 -20.92
N SER A 86 36.55 14.21 -20.03
CA SER A 86 37.65 13.59 -19.30
C SER A 86 37.12 12.52 -18.34
N VAL A 87 36.08 12.85 -17.57
CA VAL A 87 35.45 11.93 -16.62
C VAL A 87 34.78 10.76 -17.36
N SER A 88 34.12 11.04 -18.48
CA SER A 88 33.46 10.01 -19.29
C SER A 88 34.47 9.02 -19.90
N LEU A 89 35.66 9.48 -20.35
CA LEU A 89 36.77 8.62 -20.77
C LEU A 89 37.37 7.81 -19.62
N GLN A 90 37.52 8.40 -18.43
CA GLN A 90 38.01 7.69 -17.25
C GLN A 90 37.06 6.56 -16.82
N LEU A 91 35.75 6.80 -16.89
CA LEU A 91 34.73 5.81 -16.58
C LEU A 91 34.67 4.70 -17.63
N GLU A 92 34.87 5.02 -18.91
CA GLU A 92 35.04 4.04 -19.98
C GLU A 92 36.24 3.12 -19.70
N GLN A 93 37.40 3.70 -19.38
CA GLN A 93 38.59 2.93 -19.03
C GLN A 93 38.38 2.09 -17.76
N LEU A 94 37.65 2.61 -16.78
CA LEU A 94 37.27 1.85 -15.58
C LEU A 94 36.42 0.64 -15.94
N ALA A 95 35.40 0.81 -16.78
CA ALA A 95 34.57 -0.29 -17.27
C ALA A 95 35.41 -1.34 -18.00
N MET A 96 36.30 -0.93 -18.91
CA MET A 96 37.18 -1.86 -19.63
C MET A 96 38.14 -2.62 -18.71
N ARG A 97 38.64 -2.00 -17.63
CA ARG A 97 39.47 -2.69 -16.63
C ARG A 97 38.69 -3.71 -15.80
N LEU A 98 37.46 -3.39 -15.42
CA LEU A 98 36.64 -4.25 -14.56
C LEU A 98 35.94 -5.40 -15.31
N PHE A 99 35.56 -5.14 -16.56
CA PHE A 99 34.74 -6.04 -17.38
C PHE A 99 35.48 -6.68 -18.55
N GLY A 100 36.68 -6.20 -18.87
CA GLY A 100 37.38 -6.54 -20.10
C GLY A 100 37.09 -5.54 -21.23
N GLU A 101 37.95 -5.56 -22.24
CA GLU A 101 37.85 -4.66 -23.40
C GLU A 101 36.66 -5.05 -24.28
N THR A 102 35.76 -4.10 -24.54
CA THR A 102 34.65 -4.28 -25.50
C THR A 102 34.84 -3.36 -26.70
N LYS A 103 34.57 -3.90 -27.89
CA LYS A 103 34.57 -3.12 -29.15
C LYS A 103 33.23 -2.45 -29.41
N ALA A 104 32.20 -2.78 -28.65
CA ALA A 104 30.85 -2.25 -28.81
C ALA A 104 30.66 -0.98 -27.96
N VAL A 105 31.20 0.14 -28.43
CA VAL A 105 31.04 1.46 -27.80
C VAL A 105 30.21 2.38 -28.70
N ARG A 106 29.10 2.89 -28.16
CA ARG A 106 28.11 3.68 -28.89
C ARG A 106 28.00 5.10 -28.34
N ILE A 107 28.01 6.08 -29.23
CA ILE A 107 27.77 7.49 -28.93
C ILE A 107 26.47 7.94 -29.61
N GLY A 108 25.56 8.51 -28.83
CA GLY A 108 24.39 9.23 -29.34
C GLY A 108 24.51 10.75 -29.24
N ARG A 109 25.08 11.21 -28.12
CA ARG A 109 25.38 12.61 -27.85
C ARG A 109 26.69 12.68 -27.10
N ALA A 110 27.78 13.01 -27.79
CA ALA A 110 29.09 13.17 -27.15
C ALA A 110 29.02 14.22 -26.00
N PRO A 111 29.74 14.02 -24.88
CA PRO A 111 30.66 12.92 -24.58
C PRO A 111 30.01 11.71 -23.88
N LYS A 112 28.67 11.60 -23.88
CA LYS A 112 27.94 10.46 -23.29
C LYS A 112 28.08 9.23 -24.17
N ARG A 113 28.22 8.06 -23.54
CA ARG A 113 28.54 6.81 -24.24
C ARG A 113 27.93 5.60 -23.57
N LEU A 114 27.72 4.56 -24.36
CA LEU A 114 27.22 3.28 -23.90
C LEU A 114 28.16 2.16 -24.35
N LEU A 115 28.55 1.30 -23.41
CA LEU A 115 29.37 0.12 -23.67
C LEU A 115 28.52 -1.14 -23.55
N VAL A 116 28.67 -2.09 -24.47
CA VAL A 116 27.89 -3.34 -24.45
C VAL A 116 28.75 -4.52 -24.01
N TYR A 117 28.18 -5.32 -23.11
CA TYR A 117 28.75 -6.55 -22.56
C TYR A 117 27.72 -7.68 -22.57
N ARG A 118 28.20 -8.92 -22.54
CA ARG A 118 27.34 -10.10 -22.33
C ARG A 118 27.23 -10.38 -20.83
N THR A 119 26.07 -10.84 -20.37
CA THR A 119 25.90 -11.26 -18.97
C THR A 119 26.16 -12.75 -18.83
N ASP A 120 26.75 -13.15 -17.71
CA ASP A 120 26.85 -14.58 -17.34
C ASP A 120 25.46 -15.12 -16.97
N THR A 121 24.80 -14.43 -16.03
CA THR A 121 23.40 -14.64 -15.66
C THR A 121 22.66 -13.31 -15.73
N PRO A 122 21.47 -13.22 -16.34
CA PRO A 122 20.67 -11.99 -16.36
C PRO A 122 20.35 -11.48 -14.95
N PHE A 123 20.52 -10.18 -14.71
CA PHE A 123 20.28 -9.54 -13.43
C PHE A 123 19.43 -8.26 -13.58
N LYS A 124 18.89 -7.76 -12.46
CA LYS A 124 18.08 -6.54 -12.46
C LYS A 124 18.96 -5.33 -12.78
N GLY A 125 18.56 -4.50 -13.74
CA GLY A 125 19.33 -3.31 -14.08
C GLY A 125 19.51 -2.33 -12.91
N ILE A 126 20.67 -1.67 -12.88
CA ILE A 126 21.11 -0.80 -11.78
C ILE A 126 20.98 0.66 -12.22
N LYS A 127 20.21 1.47 -11.47
CA LYS A 127 19.97 2.88 -11.77
C LYS A 127 20.59 3.79 -10.71
N LYS A 128 21.71 4.43 -11.05
CA LYS A 128 22.45 5.35 -10.16
C LYS A 128 23.00 6.53 -10.94
N HIS A 129 22.10 7.40 -11.42
CA HIS A 129 22.45 8.58 -12.21
C HIS A 129 23.64 9.36 -11.59
N PRO A 130 24.65 9.74 -12.39
CA PRO A 130 24.73 9.69 -13.86
C PRO A 130 25.22 8.35 -14.46
N LEU A 131 25.32 7.26 -13.69
CA LEU A 131 25.76 5.94 -14.19
C LEU A 131 24.63 4.90 -14.09
N GLU A 132 24.38 4.17 -15.18
CA GLU A 132 23.40 3.07 -15.17
C GLU A 132 23.97 1.79 -15.80
N VAL A 133 23.49 0.65 -15.33
CA VAL A 133 23.71 -0.66 -15.96
C VAL A 133 22.36 -1.17 -16.44
N LEU A 134 22.13 -1.08 -17.74
CA LEU A 134 20.90 -1.44 -18.42
C LEU A 134 20.85 -2.95 -18.66
N CYS A 135 20.16 -3.69 -17.78
CA CYS A 135 19.92 -5.14 -17.90
C CYS A 135 18.40 -5.45 -17.82
N LEU A 136 17.95 -6.50 -17.11
CA LEU A 136 16.55 -6.92 -17.09
C LEU A 136 15.60 -5.77 -16.73
N GLY A 137 14.53 -5.64 -17.52
CA GLY A 137 13.53 -4.58 -17.38
C GLY A 137 13.93 -3.23 -17.98
N GLN A 138 15.12 -3.13 -18.58
CA GLN A 138 15.62 -1.97 -19.32
C GLN A 138 16.02 -2.35 -20.75
N GLN A 139 16.27 -1.36 -21.61
CA GLN A 139 16.72 -1.54 -22.98
C GLN A 139 17.63 -0.39 -23.36
N PHE A 140 18.50 -0.60 -24.35
CA PHE A 140 19.24 0.48 -24.98
C PHE A 140 18.95 0.54 -26.48
N VAL A 141 19.00 1.75 -27.04
CA VAL A 141 18.82 1.95 -28.48
C VAL A 141 20.11 1.60 -29.21
N ALA A 142 20.11 0.61 -30.10
CA ALA A 142 21.29 0.25 -30.88
C ALA A 142 21.42 1.13 -32.14
N TYR A 143 20.31 1.30 -32.87
CA TYR A 143 20.27 2.04 -34.14
C TYR A 143 18.99 2.87 -34.24
N ALA A 144 19.12 4.19 -34.28
CA ALA A 144 18.02 5.13 -34.52
C ALA A 144 18.58 6.54 -34.78
N ILE A 145 17.72 7.46 -35.19
CA ILE A 145 18.03 8.89 -35.12
C ILE A 145 17.81 9.38 -33.68
N HIS A 146 18.84 9.93 -33.06
CA HIS A 146 18.77 10.45 -31.70
C HIS A 146 17.92 11.74 -31.68
N PRO A 147 16.87 11.83 -30.85
CA PRO A 147 15.88 12.91 -30.94
C PRO A 147 16.41 14.30 -30.63
N ASP A 148 17.42 14.40 -29.75
CA ASP A 148 17.94 15.71 -29.33
C ASP A 148 19.06 16.21 -30.26
N THR A 149 19.71 15.33 -31.03
CA THR A 149 20.84 15.70 -31.91
C THR A 149 20.44 15.65 -33.38
N GLY A 150 19.37 14.94 -33.74
CA GLY A 150 18.95 14.74 -35.13
C GLY A 150 19.87 13.83 -35.95
N HIS A 151 20.91 13.27 -35.34
CA HIS A 151 21.91 12.42 -35.98
C HIS A 151 21.74 10.95 -35.57
N PRO A 152 22.18 9.98 -36.39
CA PRO A 152 22.17 8.57 -36.01
C PRO A 152 23.07 8.30 -34.81
N TYR A 153 22.71 7.29 -34.00
CA TYR A 153 23.66 6.70 -33.05
C TYR A 153 24.85 6.10 -33.80
N GLN A 154 26.06 6.35 -33.32
CA GLN A 154 27.30 5.92 -33.96
C GLN A 154 28.06 4.92 -33.09
N TRP A 155 28.60 3.87 -33.70
CA TRP A 155 29.51 2.92 -33.07
C TRP A 155 30.95 3.31 -33.43
N ILE A 156 31.76 3.66 -32.43
CA ILE A 156 33.06 4.31 -32.67
C ILE A 156 34.20 3.34 -32.96
N ASN A 157 34.11 2.09 -32.46
CA ASN A 157 35.16 1.09 -32.58
C ASN A 157 34.76 0.00 -33.58
N GLN A 158 33.64 -0.68 -33.32
CA GLN A 158 33.08 -1.68 -34.23
C GLN A 158 31.55 -1.63 -34.19
N GLU A 159 30.94 -1.75 -35.37
CA GLU A 159 29.48 -1.84 -35.51
C GLU A 159 28.94 -3.06 -34.76
N LEU A 160 27.79 -2.90 -34.10
CA LEU A 160 27.15 -4.01 -33.39
C LEU A 160 26.69 -5.12 -34.36
N THR A 161 26.38 -4.78 -35.62
CA THR A 161 26.05 -5.76 -36.67
C THR A 161 27.21 -6.66 -37.07
N ASP A 162 28.44 -6.27 -36.75
CA ASP A 162 29.66 -6.98 -37.16
C ASP A 162 30.30 -7.76 -36.00
N LEU A 163 29.64 -7.78 -34.84
CA LEU A 163 30.04 -8.50 -33.64
C LEU A 163 29.04 -9.62 -33.38
N LYS A 164 29.50 -10.78 -32.94
CA LYS A 164 28.60 -11.77 -32.35
C LYS A 164 28.49 -11.52 -30.85
N ILE A 165 27.35 -11.90 -30.28
CA ILE A 165 27.13 -11.80 -28.83
C ILE A 165 28.18 -12.59 -28.01
N GLU A 166 28.72 -13.67 -28.59
CA GLU A 166 29.77 -14.50 -27.99
C GLU A 166 31.13 -13.80 -27.90
N ASP A 167 31.39 -12.82 -28.77
CA ASP A 167 32.62 -12.04 -28.81
C ASP A 167 32.66 -10.95 -27.72
N LEU A 168 31.52 -10.67 -27.08
CA LEU A 168 31.43 -9.68 -26.00
C LEU A 168 31.98 -10.26 -24.68
N PRO A 169 32.77 -9.47 -23.91
CA PRO A 169 33.21 -9.89 -22.59
C PRO A 169 32.03 -10.14 -21.66
N VAL A 170 32.19 -11.13 -20.78
CA VAL A 170 31.15 -11.58 -19.85
C VAL A 170 31.28 -10.81 -18.54
N ILE A 171 30.14 -10.29 -18.04
CA ILE A 171 30.05 -9.59 -16.75
C ILE A 171 29.05 -10.26 -15.81
N THR A 172 29.30 -10.08 -14.51
CA THR A 172 28.42 -10.51 -13.41
C THR A 172 27.73 -9.33 -12.73
N GLU A 173 26.64 -9.59 -12.01
CA GLU A 173 25.93 -8.58 -11.20
C GLU A 173 26.88 -7.93 -10.16
N GLN A 174 27.77 -8.71 -9.55
CA GLN A 174 28.73 -8.21 -8.57
C GLN A 174 29.71 -7.20 -9.19
N GLN A 175 30.25 -7.50 -10.38
CA GLN A 175 31.13 -6.57 -11.08
C GLN A 175 30.37 -5.30 -11.48
N ALA A 176 29.09 -5.41 -11.88
CA ALA A 176 28.25 -4.26 -12.23
C ALA A 176 28.03 -3.33 -11.03
N HIS A 177 27.74 -3.87 -9.85
CA HIS A 177 27.66 -3.09 -8.61
C HIS A 177 29.00 -2.44 -8.24
N HIS A 178 30.10 -3.18 -8.42
CA HIS A 178 31.44 -2.67 -8.14
C HIS A 178 31.84 -1.52 -9.06
N PHE A 179 31.51 -1.60 -10.34
CA PHE A 179 31.69 -0.51 -11.30
C PHE A 179 30.91 0.73 -10.90
N ILE A 180 29.64 0.59 -10.50
CA ILE A 180 28.83 1.73 -10.06
C ILE A 180 29.46 2.39 -8.83
N GLU A 181 29.90 1.60 -7.86
CA GLU A 181 30.55 2.13 -6.66
C GLU A 181 31.85 2.89 -6.96
N GLN A 182 32.77 2.29 -7.73
CA GLN A 182 34.02 2.93 -8.11
C GLN A 182 33.79 4.12 -9.04
N GLY A 183 32.87 4.00 -9.99
CA GLY A 183 32.53 5.05 -10.95
C GLY A 183 31.94 6.28 -10.27
N LEU A 184 31.03 6.10 -9.31
CA LEU A 184 30.51 7.21 -8.51
C LEU A 184 31.61 7.90 -7.70
N ALA A 185 32.64 7.18 -7.24
CA ALA A 185 33.79 7.77 -6.57
C ALA A 185 34.70 8.58 -7.51
N LEU A 186 34.69 8.32 -8.81
CA LEU A 186 35.41 9.11 -9.82
C LEU A 186 34.65 10.38 -10.23
N LEU A 187 33.34 10.46 -9.98
CA LEU A 187 32.57 11.65 -10.29
C LEU A 187 32.97 12.82 -9.36
N PRO A 188 32.95 14.07 -9.86
CA PRO A 188 32.99 15.26 -9.02
C PRO A 188 31.90 15.21 -7.94
N VAL A 189 32.17 15.77 -6.75
CA VAL A 189 31.28 15.68 -5.58
C VAL A 189 29.88 16.22 -5.89
N GLU A 190 29.79 17.23 -6.76
CA GLU A 190 28.57 17.88 -7.23
C GLU A 190 27.72 16.97 -8.13
N MET A 191 28.34 15.95 -8.76
CA MET A 191 27.69 14.99 -9.65
C MET A 191 27.41 13.64 -8.96
N ARG A 192 27.85 13.45 -7.71
CA ARG A 192 27.56 12.22 -6.96
C ARG A 192 26.12 12.26 -6.43
N PRO A 193 25.35 11.16 -6.56
CA PRO A 193 24.11 11.04 -5.83
C PRO A 193 24.42 11.08 -4.33
N ALA A 194 23.68 11.90 -3.58
CA ALA A 194 23.90 12.09 -2.15
C ALA A 194 23.94 10.74 -1.41
N ARG A 195 25.12 10.33 -0.94
CA ARG A 195 25.32 9.14 -0.09
C ARG A 195 25.42 9.62 1.36
N LEU A 196 24.52 9.15 2.22
CA LEU A 196 24.78 9.13 3.66
C LEU A 196 25.89 8.08 3.90
N GLU A 197 27.08 8.50 4.30
CA GLU A 197 28.16 7.57 4.62
C GLU A 197 27.86 6.82 5.93
N ALA A 198 27.95 5.50 5.87
CA ALA A 198 27.98 4.61 7.02
C ALA A 198 29.44 4.26 7.33
N ARG A 199 29.91 4.58 8.54
CA ARG A 199 31.11 3.98 9.13
C ARG A 199 30.72 2.83 10.05
N GLY A 200 31.50 1.75 9.96
CA GLY A 200 31.20 0.43 10.52
C GLY A 200 31.34 0.29 12.04
N ASP A 201 30.53 -0.67 12.51
CA ASP A 201 30.64 -1.56 13.67
C ASP A 201 30.68 -0.98 15.09
N SER A 202 29.49 -0.77 15.66
CA SER A 202 28.94 -1.67 16.71
C SER A 202 27.60 -1.14 17.22
N CYS A 203 26.64 -2.06 17.45
CA CYS A 203 25.56 -1.96 18.44
C CYS A 203 24.94 -0.55 18.70
N ASN A 204 23.87 -0.20 17.98
CA ASN A 204 22.58 0.07 18.62
C ASN A 204 21.47 0.39 17.60
N SER A 205 20.29 -0.09 17.97
CA SER A 205 18.97 0.34 17.54
C SER A 205 18.79 1.86 17.50
N TYR A 206 17.80 2.29 16.69
CA TYR A 206 17.23 3.65 16.56
C TYR A 206 17.85 4.54 15.48
N SER A 207 17.28 4.48 14.27
CA SER A 207 17.16 5.64 13.38
C SER A 207 16.13 5.36 12.27
N ALA A 208 14.87 5.25 12.67
CA ALA A 208 13.70 5.27 11.79
C ALA A 208 12.71 6.33 12.31
N ILE A 209 13.22 7.52 12.61
CA ILE A 209 12.43 8.69 13.03
C ILE A 209 13.09 9.91 12.42
N SER A 210 12.98 10.09 11.10
CA SER A 210 13.35 11.34 10.44
C SER A 210 12.83 11.40 9.00
N THR A 211 11.51 11.41 8.81
CA THR A 211 10.90 12.02 7.60
C THR A 211 9.44 12.41 7.79
N VAL A 212 9.07 12.92 8.98
CA VAL A 212 7.70 13.41 9.24
C VAL A 212 7.74 14.73 10.02
N ILE A 213 8.43 15.76 9.53
CA ILE A 213 8.16 17.15 9.95
C ILE A 213 8.39 18.07 8.74
N SER A 214 7.34 18.75 8.30
CA SER A 214 7.38 19.88 7.37
C SER A 214 8.39 20.94 7.85
N HIS A 215 9.50 21.16 7.16
CA HIS A 215 10.48 22.15 7.57
C HIS A 215 10.22 23.51 6.92
N SER A 216 9.54 24.39 7.65
CA SER A 216 9.87 25.82 7.55
C SER A 216 11.32 25.98 8.02
N GLN A 217 12.14 26.73 7.27
CA GLN A 217 13.51 27.03 7.68
C GLN A 217 13.57 27.87 8.95
N ALA A 218 12.49 28.61 9.24
CA ALA A 218 12.39 29.54 10.33
C ALA A 218 12.28 28.85 11.70
N GLY A 219 13.03 29.36 12.68
CA GLY A 219 12.92 29.05 14.10
C GLY A 219 12.60 30.30 14.91
N THR A 220 12.16 30.16 16.16
CA THR A 220 12.07 31.32 17.07
C THR A 220 13.46 31.67 17.60
N TYR A 221 13.71 32.95 17.86
CA TYR A 221 15.02 33.41 18.36
C TYR A 221 15.40 32.69 19.66
N GLU A 222 14.45 32.56 20.60
CA GLU A 222 14.67 31.90 21.89
C GLU A 222 15.09 30.44 21.73
N ALA A 223 14.40 29.67 20.88
CA ALA A 223 14.70 28.26 20.67
C ALA A 223 16.05 28.05 19.97
N VAL A 224 16.36 28.89 18.97
CA VAL A 224 17.63 28.82 18.24
C VAL A 224 18.80 29.23 19.14
N ALA A 225 18.66 30.31 19.92
CA ALA A 225 19.69 30.76 20.85
C ALA A 225 19.96 29.73 21.96
N ASP A 226 18.91 29.10 22.50
CA ASP A 226 19.07 28.07 23.52
C ASP A 226 19.77 26.82 22.97
N ALA A 227 19.40 26.36 21.77
CA ALA A 227 20.04 25.24 21.09
C ALA A 227 21.53 25.50 20.81
N MET A 228 21.89 26.72 20.40
CA MET A 228 23.28 27.10 20.07
C MET A 228 24.25 26.98 21.26
N ARG A 229 23.76 27.02 22.51
CA ARG A 229 24.59 26.82 23.72
C ARG A 229 25.19 25.42 23.81
N PHE A 230 24.59 24.45 23.12
CA PHE A 230 25.02 23.06 23.13
C PHE A 230 25.90 22.70 21.93
N ILE A 231 26.17 23.66 21.04
CA ILE A 231 27.00 23.45 19.85
C ILE A 231 28.34 24.15 20.08
N SER A 232 29.42 23.40 20.27
CA SER A 232 30.78 23.95 20.46
C SER A 232 31.47 24.24 19.13
N ASN A 233 32.35 25.25 19.09
CA ASN A 233 33.16 25.59 17.91
C ASN A 233 34.68 25.60 18.17
N ALA A 234 35.14 24.98 19.26
CA ALA A 234 36.54 25.04 19.69
C ALA A 234 37.54 24.57 18.60
N ASP A 235 37.19 23.53 17.83
CA ASP A 235 38.03 22.96 16.75
C ASP A 235 37.25 22.69 15.46
N LEU A 236 36.25 23.53 15.19
CA LEU A 236 35.36 23.31 14.05
C LEU A 236 36.06 23.66 12.71
N PRO A 237 36.00 22.79 11.68
CA PRO A 237 36.45 23.11 10.33
C PRO A 237 35.73 24.32 9.73
N TYR A 238 36.38 25.05 8.83
CA TYR A 238 35.84 26.27 8.23
C TYR A 238 34.49 26.06 7.52
N ASP A 239 34.34 24.95 6.79
CA ASP A 239 33.10 24.62 6.08
C ASP A 239 31.93 24.34 7.04
N ASP A 240 32.21 23.70 8.18
CA ASP A 240 31.20 23.41 9.22
C ASP A 240 30.83 24.69 9.99
N TRP A 241 31.80 25.58 10.22
CA TRP A 241 31.57 26.91 10.78
C TRP A 241 30.68 27.76 9.86
N MET A 242 30.96 27.76 8.54
CA MET A 242 30.10 28.40 7.55
C MET A 242 28.71 27.79 7.50
N ARG A 243 28.60 26.45 7.61
CA ARG A 243 27.32 25.73 7.60
C ARG A 243 26.44 26.13 8.78
N ILE A 244 27.01 26.31 9.96
CA ILE A 244 26.28 26.80 11.15
C ILE A 244 25.86 28.26 10.95
N GLY A 245 26.72 29.11 10.40
CA GLY A 245 26.35 30.48 10.04
C GLY A 245 25.19 30.56 9.03
N MET A 246 25.21 29.74 7.99
CA MET A 246 24.09 29.63 7.03
C MET A 246 22.81 29.09 7.69
N ALA A 247 22.92 28.16 8.62
CA ALA A 247 21.77 27.63 9.35
C ALA A 247 21.13 28.69 10.26
N ILE A 248 21.93 29.49 10.98
CA ILE A 248 21.46 30.58 11.83
C ILE A 248 20.77 31.66 10.99
N LYS A 249 21.38 32.06 9.87
CA LYS A 249 20.78 33.03 8.95
C LYS A 249 19.52 32.50 8.28
N GLY A 250 19.46 31.20 7.97
CA GLY A 250 18.26 30.57 7.41
C GLY A 250 17.13 30.42 8.45
N ALA A 251 17.48 30.34 9.74
CA ALA A 251 16.55 30.25 10.85
C ALA A 251 15.95 31.59 11.27
N LEU A 252 16.78 32.64 11.35
CA LEU A 252 16.44 33.91 11.99
C LEU A 252 16.58 35.13 11.05
N GLY A 253 17.03 34.95 9.81
CA GLY A 253 17.39 36.06 8.93
C GLY A 253 18.52 36.90 9.52
N ASP A 254 18.51 38.20 9.24
CA ASP A 254 19.54 39.13 9.72
C ASP A 254 19.53 39.30 11.25
N ALA A 255 18.43 38.96 11.94
CA ALA A 255 18.36 38.98 13.40
C ALA A 255 19.33 37.96 14.05
N GLY A 256 19.81 36.97 13.31
CA GLY A 256 20.78 35.97 13.79
C GLY A 256 22.24 36.44 13.80
N GLU A 257 22.54 37.66 13.33
CA GLU A 257 23.92 38.16 13.19
C GLU A 257 24.67 38.17 14.51
N VAL A 258 24.04 38.72 15.55
CA VAL A 258 24.62 38.83 16.89
C VAL A 258 24.89 37.44 17.45
N LEU A 259 23.95 36.52 17.31
CA LEU A 259 24.08 35.14 17.79
C LEU A 259 25.21 34.39 17.09
N PHE A 260 25.38 34.57 15.77
CA PHE A 260 26.49 33.97 15.04
C PHE A 260 27.84 34.57 15.43
N ALA A 261 27.91 35.88 15.64
CA ALA A 261 29.13 36.57 16.07
C ALA A 261 29.55 36.14 17.48
N GLU A 262 28.61 36.05 18.43
CA GLU A 262 28.84 35.58 19.80
C GLU A 262 29.31 34.12 19.81
N TRP A 263 28.62 33.26 19.05
CA TRP A 263 29.03 31.87 18.92
C TRP A 263 30.41 31.74 18.29
N SER A 264 30.68 32.40 17.17
CA SER A 264 32.00 32.40 16.51
C SER A 264 33.12 32.88 17.44
N ALA A 265 32.86 33.90 18.25
CA ALA A 265 33.82 34.45 19.20
C ALA A 265 34.23 33.49 20.33
N SER A 266 33.48 32.40 20.55
CA SER A 266 33.86 31.36 21.51
C SER A 266 35.02 30.46 21.04
N SER A 267 35.44 30.56 19.77
CA SER A 267 36.62 29.88 19.24
C SER A 267 37.88 30.73 19.37
N ALA A 268 39.00 30.10 19.74
CA ALA A 268 40.31 30.75 19.77
C ALA A 268 40.83 31.21 18.38
N LYS A 269 40.20 30.73 17.29
CA LYS A 269 40.56 31.06 15.90
C LYS A 269 39.75 32.26 15.34
N ASN A 270 38.93 32.91 16.16
CA ASN A 270 37.98 33.93 15.69
C ASN A 270 38.66 35.22 15.21
N ILE A 271 38.29 35.68 14.01
CA ILE A 271 38.61 37.01 13.48
C ILE A 271 37.29 37.75 13.21
N ALA A 272 36.99 38.77 14.01
CA ALA A 272 35.69 39.46 13.97
C ALA A 272 35.37 40.08 12.59
N GLN A 273 36.37 40.64 11.91
CA GLN A 273 36.18 41.21 10.57
C GLN A 273 35.85 40.14 9.51
N GLU A 274 36.40 38.93 9.63
CA GLU A 274 36.10 37.83 8.71
C GLU A 274 34.72 37.22 8.99
N THR A 275 34.33 37.15 10.27
CA THR A 275 32.99 36.71 10.69
C THR A 275 31.90 37.60 10.11
N PHE A 276 32.09 38.92 10.16
CA PHE A 276 31.15 39.90 9.60
C PHE A 276 31.08 39.82 8.06
N LYS A 277 32.22 39.66 7.38
CA LYS A 277 32.26 39.48 5.92
C LYS A 277 31.57 38.19 5.49
N ALA A 278 31.80 37.08 6.20
CA ALA A 278 31.16 35.80 5.93
C ALA A 278 29.64 35.88 6.14
N TRP A 279 29.19 36.49 7.24
CA TRP A 279 27.77 36.69 7.52
C TRP A 279 27.06 37.48 6.41
N SER A 280 27.67 38.56 5.94
CA SER A 280 27.17 39.37 4.83
C SER A 280 27.04 38.56 3.53
N GLY A 281 27.90 37.58 3.31
CA GLY A 281 27.91 36.71 2.13
C GLY A 281 26.93 35.53 2.16
N PHE A 282 26.41 35.13 3.32
CA PHE A 282 25.53 33.97 3.45
C PHE A 282 24.17 34.19 2.78
N LYS A 283 23.76 33.22 1.95
CA LYS A 283 22.47 33.16 1.23
C LYS A 283 21.83 31.76 1.36
N PRO A 284 21.28 31.42 2.54
CA PRO A 284 20.71 30.09 2.77
C PRO A 284 19.41 29.91 1.96
N THR A 285 19.30 28.77 1.27
CA THR A 285 18.13 28.41 0.44
C THR A 285 17.39 27.17 0.93
N ILE A 286 18.06 26.29 1.68
CA ILE A 286 17.51 24.99 2.15
C ILE A 286 17.79 24.74 3.65
N ILE A 287 18.83 25.36 4.21
CA ILE A 287 19.31 25.14 5.58
C ILE A 287 18.72 26.17 6.56
N GLY A 288 18.35 25.76 7.78
CA GLY A 288 17.68 26.61 8.77
C GLY A 288 17.61 25.98 10.17
N ALA A 289 16.59 26.33 10.96
CA ALA A 289 16.45 25.98 12.38
C ALA A 289 16.52 24.47 12.67
N GLY A 290 15.96 23.64 11.78
CA GLY A 290 16.00 22.18 11.93
C GLY A 290 17.42 21.60 12.01
N THR A 291 18.39 22.20 11.32
CA THR A 291 19.80 21.79 11.39
C THR A 291 20.40 22.11 12.76
N ILE A 292 20.06 23.26 13.33
CA ILE A 292 20.56 23.72 14.64
C ILE A 292 20.00 22.81 15.73
N TYR A 293 18.70 22.53 15.71
CA TYR A 293 18.05 21.64 16.68
C TYR A 293 18.59 20.21 16.62
N HIS A 294 18.90 19.71 15.42
CA HIS A 294 19.49 18.40 15.24
C HIS A 294 20.89 18.30 15.87
N LEU A 295 21.76 19.27 15.57
CA LEU A 295 23.13 19.30 16.12
C LEU A 295 23.13 19.50 17.63
N ALA A 296 22.29 20.41 18.14
CA ALA A 296 22.14 20.64 19.57
C ALA A 296 21.62 19.40 20.29
N GLY A 297 20.64 18.69 19.70
CA GLY A 297 20.09 17.45 20.24
C GLY A 297 21.12 16.31 20.32
N GLN A 298 22.02 16.21 19.35
CA GLN A 298 23.16 15.28 19.40
C GLN A 298 24.12 15.60 20.54
N SER A 299 24.25 16.88 20.90
CA SER A 299 25.02 17.35 22.06
C SER A 299 24.21 17.37 23.37
N GLY A 300 23.01 16.78 23.39
CA GLY A 300 22.20 16.60 24.60
C GLY A 300 21.18 17.70 24.89
N TRP A 301 20.95 18.63 23.97
CA TRP A 301 19.90 19.65 24.12
C TRP A 301 18.50 19.01 24.16
N LYS A 302 17.70 19.43 25.14
CA LYS A 302 16.28 19.05 25.28
C LYS A 302 15.47 20.32 25.55
N PRO A 303 14.66 20.81 24.59
CA PRO A 303 13.85 22.00 24.80
C PRO A 303 12.78 21.75 25.87
N ASP A 304 12.44 22.80 26.62
CA ASP A 304 11.29 22.75 27.53
C ASP A 304 10.01 22.52 26.73
N SER A 305 9.06 21.77 27.29
CA SER A 305 7.72 21.56 26.75
C SER A 305 6.96 22.84 26.36
N SER A 306 7.33 23.98 26.95
CA SER A 306 6.77 25.30 26.67
C SER A 306 7.47 26.06 25.52
N THR A 307 8.63 25.60 25.04
CA THR A 307 9.42 26.29 24.01
C THR A 307 8.82 26.10 22.62
N ILE A 308 8.47 27.22 21.96
CA ILE A 308 7.92 27.22 20.61
C ILE A 308 9.08 27.17 19.60
N LEU A 309 9.23 26.05 18.89
CA LEU A 309 10.36 25.84 17.97
C LEU A 309 10.21 26.53 16.61
N ASN A 310 8.98 26.69 16.13
CA ASN A 310 8.68 27.25 14.80
C ASN A 310 7.76 28.48 14.92
N PRO A 311 8.06 29.59 14.24
CA PRO A 311 7.25 30.81 14.30
C PRO A 311 5.89 30.67 13.60
N ALA A 312 5.68 29.65 12.76
CA ALA A 312 4.35 29.30 12.22
C ALA A 312 3.33 28.88 13.30
N ASN A 313 3.79 28.60 14.52
CA ASN A 313 2.96 28.32 15.68
C ASN A 313 2.72 29.54 16.59
N LEU A 314 3.18 30.74 16.20
CA LEU A 314 2.78 32.00 16.85
C LEU A 314 1.37 32.35 16.37
N GLN A 315 0.35 31.94 17.13
CA GLN A 315 -1.00 32.45 16.90
C GLN A 315 -1.10 33.93 17.34
N PRO A 316 -1.91 34.74 16.64
CA PRO A 316 -2.18 36.13 16.99
C PRO A 316 -2.82 36.23 18.39
N ASN A 317 -2.41 37.26 19.15
CA ASN A 317 -2.87 37.53 20.52
C ASN A 317 -4.40 37.44 20.69
N GLY A 318 -4.84 36.45 21.46
CA GLY A 318 -6.20 36.28 21.96
C GLY A 318 -6.40 34.88 22.57
N PRO A 319 -7.29 34.69 23.57
CA PRO A 319 -7.53 33.38 24.15
C PRO A 319 -8.14 32.42 23.11
N HIS A 320 -7.44 31.31 22.88
CA HIS A 320 -7.76 30.30 21.89
C HIS A 320 -9.17 29.71 22.11
N PRO A 321 -10.03 29.60 21.07
CA PRO A 321 -11.40 29.10 21.20
C PRO A 321 -11.49 27.64 21.69
N ALA A 322 -10.39 26.89 21.59
CA ALA A 322 -10.27 25.53 22.15
C ALA A 322 -9.67 25.47 23.57
N ALA A 323 -9.36 26.58 24.24
CA ALA A 323 -8.79 26.55 25.60
C ALA A 323 -9.72 25.83 26.60
N GLY A 324 -11.04 26.01 26.46
CA GLY A 324 -12.04 25.28 27.24
C GLY A 324 -12.16 23.79 26.87
N LEU A 325 -11.70 23.39 25.68
CA LEU A 325 -11.67 21.99 25.23
C LEU A 325 -10.38 21.30 25.70
N LEU A 326 -9.25 22.00 25.65
CA LEU A 326 -7.96 21.51 26.14
C LEU A 326 -7.97 21.33 27.66
N ALA A 327 -8.59 22.22 28.43
CA ALA A 327 -8.80 22.05 29.87
C ALA A 327 -9.66 20.82 30.24
N LYS A 328 -10.49 20.33 29.30
CA LYS A 328 -11.26 19.09 29.45
C LYS A 328 -10.47 17.84 29.04
N ILE A 329 -9.45 17.99 28.19
CA ILE A 329 -8.58 16.90 27.71
C ILE A 329 -7.40 16.66 28.66
N SER A 330 -6.92 17.68 29.36
CA SER A 330 -5.80 17.57 30.31
C SER A 330 -6.18 17.10 31.73
N LYS A 331 -7.46 16.78 31.97
CA LYS A 331 -7.82 15.91 33.10
C LYS A 331 -7.71 14.46 32.64
N PRO A 332 -6.79 13.65 33.22
CA PRO A 332 -6.89 12.21 33.09
C PRO A 332 -8.27 11.83 33.62
N VAL A 333 -9.09 11.20 32.78
CA VAL A 333 -10.28 10.51 33.29
C VAL A 333 -9.73 9.29 33.99
N GLU A 334 -9.53 9.39 35.30
CA GLU A 334 -9.38 8.20 36.12
C GLU A 334 -10.68 7.38 35.96
N PRO A 335 -10.61 6.08 35.62
CA PRO A 335 -11.80 5.25 35.55
C PRO A 335 -12.46 5.24 36.93
N GLU A 336 -13.68 5.79 37.03
CA GLU A 336 -14.40 6.02 38.30
C GLU A 336 -14.62 4.76 39.16
N ASP A 337 -14.33 3.55 38.66
CA ASP A 337 -14.66 2.29 39.35
C ASP A 337 -13.54 1.24 39.42
N GLY A 338 -12.31 1.51 38.97
CA GLY A 338 -11.20 0.54 39.07
C GLY A 338 -11.43 -0.84 38.40
N LYS A 339 -12.53 -1.01 37.65
CA LYS A 339 -12.83 -2.21 36.86
C LYS A 339 -12.21 -2.06 35.48
N ALA A 340 -11.51 -3.11 35.03
CA ALA A 340 -11.03 -3.17 33.66
C ALA A 340 -12.21 -2.97 32.67
N PRO A 341 -12.05 -2.15 31.62
CA PRO A 341 -13.11 -1.90 30.66
C PRO A 341 -13.54 -3.23 30.03
N GLN A 342 -14.82 -3.57 30.15
CA GLN A 342 -15.36 -4.78 29.55
C GLN A 342 -15.49 -4.61 28.03
N PRO A 343 -15.30 -5.67 27.24
CA PRO A 343 -15.43 -5.60 25.79
C PRO A 343 -16.85 -5.15 25.41
N PRO A 344 -17.02 -4.23 24.44
CA PRO A 344 -18.32 -3.62 24.16
C PRO A 344 -19.19 -4.51 23.26
N PHE A 345 -19.52 -5.72 23.74
CA PHE A 345 -20.41 -6.63 23.02
C PHE A 345 -21.79 -6.02 22.81
N LEU A 346 -22.34 -6.29 21.63
CA LEU A 346 -23.68 -5.91 21.23
C LEU A 346 -24.64 -7.08 21.46
N GLU A 347 -25.83 -6.77 21.98
CA GLU A 347 -26.86 -7.75 22.34
C GLU A 347 -27.87 -8.00 21.21
N GLY A 348 -28.62 -9.09 21.30
CA GLY A 348 -29.87 -9.31 20.57
C GLY A 348 -30.17 -10.80 20.35
N PRO A 349 -31.12 -11.13 19.45
CA PRO A 349 -31.61 -12.51 19.29
C PRO A 349 -30.62 -13.40 18.53
N GLU A 350 -30.82 -14.72 18.65
CA GLU A 350 -30.23 -15.72 17.75
C GLU A 350 -30.71 -15.49 16.30
N TRP A 351 -29.91 -15.94 15.34
CA TRP A 351 -30.16 -15.72 13.93
C TRP A 351 -29.55 -16.83 13.08
N ASP A 352 -30.15 -17.07 11.92
CA ASP A 352 -29.63 -17.97 10.90
C ASP A 352 -29.06 -17.16 9.72
N PRO A 353 -27.78 -17.33 9.36
CA PRO A 353 -27.20 -16.64 8.21
C PRO A 353 -27.86 -16.99 6.87
N THR A 354 -28.57 -18.11 6.78
CA THR A 354 -29.24 -18.54 5.55
C THR A 354 -30.71 -18.15 5.47
N ASP A 355 -31.24 -17.48 6.50
CA ASP A 355 -32.60 -16.91 6.51
C ASP A 355 -32.69 -15.63 5.65
N VAL A 356 -32.54 -15.83 4.35
CA VAL A 356 -32.52 -14.81 3.31
C VAL A 356 -33.46 -15.19 2.17
N ASP A 357 -34.09 -14.19 1.55
CA ASP A 357 -35.07 -14.35 0.49
C ASP A 357 -34.66 -13.62 -0.80
N GLY A 358 -35.52 -13.71 -1.82
CA GLY A 358 -35.30 -13.05 -3.10
C GLY A 358 -34.07 -13.56 -3.86
N ALA A 359 -33.43 -12.67 -4.62
CA ALA A 359 -32.22 -12.98 -5.37
C ALA A 359 -31.05 -13.45 -4.48
N LEU A 360 -30.91 -12.86 -3.29
CA LEU A 360 -29.92 -13.21 -2.27
C LEU A 360 -30.12 -14.64 -1.79
N GLY A 361 -31.34 -15.01 -1.39
CA GLY A 361 -31.67 -16.37 -0.98
C GLY A 361 -31.41 -17.40 -2.08
N MET A 362 -31.85 -17.10 -3.30
CA MET A 362 -31.61 -17.98 -4.46
C MET A 362 -30.11 -18.16 -4.77
N LEU A 363 -29.32 -17.10 -4.69
CA LEU A 363 -27.88 -17.15 -4.93
C LEU A 363 -27.15 -17.93 -3.82
N VAL A 364 -27.46 -17.65 -2.55
CA VAL A 364 -26.89 -18.37 -1.40
C VAL A 364 -27.25 -19.86 -1.47
N GLN A 365 -28.50 -20.19 -1.75
CA GLN A 365 -28.95 -21.58 -1.92
C GLN A 365 -28.22 -22.27 -3.06
N HIS A 366 -28.02 -21.58 -4.20
CA HIS A 366 -27.29 -22.14 -5.32
C HIS A 366 -25.81 -22.39 -4.95
N MET A 367 -25.13 -21.43 -4.32
CA MET A 367 -23.75 -21.59 -3.83
C MET A 367 -23.61 -22.78 -2.88
N VAL A 368 -24.48 -22.87 -1.86
CA VAL A 368 -24.43 -23.94 -0.85
C VAL A 368 -24.71 -25.31 -1.47
N SER A 369 -25.72 -25.41 -2.32
CA SER A 369 -26.17 -26.70 -2.91
C SER A 369 -25.33 -27.21 -4.09
N THR A 370 -24.29 -26.48 -4.49
CA THR A 370 -23.34 -26.87 -5.54
C THR A 370 -21.91 -27.00 -5.01
N ALA A 371 -21.67 -26.62 -3.75
CA ALA A 371 -20.35 -26.69 -3.13
C ALA A 371 -20.05 -28.12 -2.65
N THR A 372 -18.86 -28.62 -2.95
CA THR A 372 -18.36 -29.87 -2.35
C THR A 372 -18.20 -29.76 -0.83
N ARG A 373 -17.86 -28.56 -0.35
CA ARG A 373 -17.75 -28.20 1.08
C ARG A 373 -18.58 -26.93 1.30
N PRO A 374 -19.84 -27.06 1.73
CA PRO A 374 -20.74 -25.93 1.84
C PRO A 374 -20.28 -24.93 2.90
N GLN A 375 -20.17 -23.65 2.53
CA GLN A 375 -19.76 -22.57 3.43
C GLN A 375 -20.84 -21.47 3.47
N PRO A 376 -21.94 -21.65 4.23
CA PRO A 376 -23.11 -20.77 4.14
C PRO A 376 -22.83 -19.31 4.48
N ILE A 377 -22.10 -19.03 5.57
CA ILE A 377 -21.78 -17.65 5.98
C ILE A 377 -20.88 -16.95 4.95
N LEU A 378 -19.97 -17.68 4.31
CA LEU A 378 -19.10 -17.14 3.27
C LEU A 378 -19.89 -16.88 1.97
N ALA A 379 -20.83 -17.75 1.63
CA ALA A 379 -21.75 -17.59 0.51
C ALA A 379 -22.59 -16.32 0.68
N VAL A 380 -23.16 -16.11 1.86
CA VAL A 380 -23.90 -14.89 2.22
C VAL A 380 -23.04 -13.64 2.03
N GLY A 381 -21.81 -13.65 2.55
CA GLY A 381 -20.89 -12.52 2.42
C GLY A 381 -20.60 -12.13 0.96
N ASN A 382 -20.34 -13.13 0.10
CA ASN A 382 -20.06 -12.85 -1.30
C ASN A 382 -21.31 -12.41 -2.06
N ALA A 383 -22.45 -13.06 -1.81
CA ALA A 383 -23.72 -12.72 -2.44
C ALA A 383 -24.14 -11.28 -2.10
N LEU A 384 -23.95 -10.83 -0.86
CA LEU A 384 -24.19 -9.44 -0.45
C LEU A 384 -23.31 -8.46 -1.23
N CYS A 385 -22.01 -8.72 -1.37
CA CYS A 385 -21.11 -7.86 -2.15
C CYS A 385 -21.44 -7.85 -3.65
N ALA A 386 -21.82 -8.99 -4.23
CA ALA A 386 -22.21 -9.10 -5.63
C ALA A 386 -23.49 -8.32 -5.94
N LEU A 387 -24.54 -8.53 -5.15
CA LEU A 387 -25.78 -7.76 -5.27
C LEU A 387 -25.57 -6.28 -4.93
N GLY A 388 -24.73 -5.97 -3.94
CA GLY A 388 -24.38 -4.61 -3.57
C GLY A 388 -23.72 -3.82 -4.71
N ALA A 389 -22.84 -4.46 -5.49
CA ALA A 389 -22.25 -3.85 -6.67
C ALA A 389 -23.29 -3.55 -7.77
N LEU A 390 -24.20 -4.49 -8.02
CA LEU A 390 -25.27 -4.33 -9.02
C LEU A 390 -26.27 -3.22 -8.62
N MET A 391 -26.59 -3.13 -7.33
CA MET A 391 -27.48 -2.09 -6.78
C MET A 391 -26.85 -0.70 -6.75
N GLY A 392 -25.51 -0.62 -6.81
CA GLY A 392 -24.69 0.49 -6.33
C GLY A 392 -25.25 1.89 -6.55
N ARG A 393 -25.46 2.27 -7.81
CA ARG A 393 -25.92 3.62 -8.18
C ARG A 393 -27.43 3.71 -8.39
N ARG A 394 -28.15 2.59 -8.29
CA ARG A 394 -29.56 2.44 -8.63
C ARG A 394 -30.48 2.61 -7.42
N TYR A 395 -30.03 2.25 -6.23
CA TYR A 395 -30.84 2.32 -5.01
C TYR A 395 -30.13 3.06 -3.88
N ARG A 396 -30.92 3.61 -2.95
CA ARG A 396 -30.42 4.25 -1.73
C ARG A 396 -31.39 4.09 -0.56
N THR A 397 -30.87 4.19 0.65
CA THR A 397 -31.71 4.37 1.85
C THR A 397 -32.31 5.78 1.90
N GLU A 398 -33.29 5.99 2.77
CA GLU A 398 -33.83 7.32 3.11
C GLU A 398 -32.74 8.29 3.61
N THR A 399 -31.70 7.76 4.26
CA THR A 399 -30.51 8.50 4.73
C THR A 399 -29.41 8.66 3.66
N ASN A 400 -29.72 8.34 2.40
CA ASN A 400 -28.82 8.45 1.25
C ASN A 400 -27.59 7.52 1.28
N LEU A 401 -27.61 6.44 2.07
CA LEU A 401 -26.56 5.40 2.00
C LEU A 401 -26.71 4.59 0.70
N ARG A 402 -25.58 4.09 0.17
CA ARG A 402 -25.51 3.18 -0.98
C ARG A 402 -25.16 1.76 -0.55
N SER A 403 -25.28 0.81 -1.46
CA SER A 403 -25.06 -0.62 -1.21
C SER A 403 -23.59 -1.08 -1.24
N ASN A 404 -22.63 -0.16 -1.11
CA ASN A 404 -21.21 -0.49 -1.09
C ASN A 404 -20.82 -1.24 0.20
N LEU A 405 -20.28 -2.45 0.07
CA LEU A 405 -19.89 -3.31 1.20
C LEU A 405 -18.47 -3.86 1.04
N TYR A 406 -17.74 -3.88 2.16
CA TYR A 406 -16.47 -4.59 2.29
C TYR A 406 -16.65 -5.77 3.23
N VAL A 407 -16.41 -6.99 2.75
CA VAL A 407 -16.63 -8.23 3.50
C VAL A 407 -15.36 -9.09 3.41
N VAL A 408 -14.92 -9.64 4.53
CA VAL A 408 -13.85 -10.63 4.61
C VAL A 408 -14.40 -11.95 5.14
N GLY A 409 -14.33 -12.98 4.31
CA GLY A 409 -14.57 -14.36 4.68
C GLY A 409 -13.31 -15.01 5.24
N ILE A 410 -13.40 -15.57 6.45
CA ILE A 410 -12.30 -16.28 7.12
C ILE A 410 -12.65 -17.76 7.22
N ALA A 411 -11.84 -18.62 6.59
CA ALA A 411 -11.91 -20.07 6.73
C ALA A 411 -10.54 -20.71 6.44
N ASP A 412 -10.29 -21.89 6.99
CA ASP A 412 -9.01 -22.58 6.85
C ASP A 412 -8.72 -23.04 5.41
N SER A 413 -7.47 -23.44 5.15
CA SER A 413 -7.07 -23.97 3.86
C SER A 413 -7.85 -25.24 3.53
N GLY A 414 -8.40 -25.30 2.31
CA GLY A 414 -9.25 -26.40 1.87
C GLY A 414 -10.71 -26.36 2.35
N ALA A 415 -11.14 -25.34 3.10
CA ALA A 415 -12.50 -25.26 3.65
C ALA A 415 -13.63 -25.10 2.60
N GLY A 416 -13.30 -24.87 1.32
CA GLY A 416 -14.28 -24.60 0.26
C GLY A 416 -14.53 -23.09 0.00
N LYS A 417 -13.67 -22.20 0.51
CA LYS A 417 -13.80 -20.74 0.40
C LYS A 417 -13.83 -20.15 -1.03
N ASN A 418 -13.40 -20.91 -2.04
CA ASN A 418 -13.33 -20.43 -3.43
C ASN A 418 -14.66 -20.57 -4.19
N HIS A 419 -15.49 -21.54 -3.81
CA HIS A 419 -16.67 -21.92 -4.59
C HIS A 419 -17.64 -20.75 -4.81
N SER A 420 -17.93 -19.97 -3.76
CA SER A 420 -18.83 -18.82 -3.88
C SER A 420 -18.32 -17.79 -4.89
N ARG A 421 -17.00 -17.64 -5.06
CA ARG A 421 -16.41 -16.67 -6.00
C ARG A 421 -16.59 -17.11 -7.45
N GLU A 422 -16.43 -18.40 -7.70
CA GLU A 422 -16.64 -19.02 -9.02
C GLU A 422 -18.11 -18.87 -9.45
N VAL A 423 -19.04 -19.13 -8.53
CA VAL A 423 -20.48 -18.98 -8.77
C VAL A 423 -20.87 -17.53 -9.13
N VAL A 424 -20.29 -16.52 -8.47
CA VAL A 424 -20.55 -15.10 -8.83
C VAL A 424 -20.03 -14.78 -10.23
N ILE A 425 -18.86 -15.29 -10.62
CA ILE A 425 -18.30 -15.11 -11.96
C ILE A 425 -19.23 -15.71 -13.02
N GLU A 426 -19.71 -16.94 -12.80
CA GLU A 426 -20.65 -17.61 -13.71
C GLU A 426 -21.97 -16.83 -13.82
N LEU A 427 -22.52 -16.38 -12.69
CA LEU A 427 -23.74 -15.57 -12.66
C LEU A 427 -23.59 -14.29 -13.47
N PHE A 428 -22.50 -13.53 -13.28
CA PHE A 428 -22.28 -12.26 -13.96
C PHE A 428 -22.01 -12.48 -15.46
N LEU A 429 -21.30 -13.55 -15.82
CA LEU A 429 -21.13 -13.97 -17.21
C LEU A 429 -22.49 -14.26 -17.87
N LYS A 430 -23.33 -15.07 -17.23
CA LYS A 430 -24.66 -15.43 -17.75
C LYS A 430 -25.61 -14.22 -17.82
N ALA A 431 -25.52 -13.32 -16.85
CA ALA A 431 -26.35 -12.12 -16.80
C ALA A 431 -25.87 -11.01 -17.74
N GLY A 432 -24.62 -11.07 -18.23
CA GLY A 432 -24.03 -10.02 -19.08
C GLY A 432 -23.49 -8.83 -18.29
N PHE A 433 -23.02 -9.06 -17.06
CA PHE A 433 -22.53 -8.03 -16.13
C PHE A 433 -21.06 -8.21 -15.74
N LEU A 434 -20.24 -8.77 -16.64
CA LEU A 434 -18.81 -8.94 -16.37
C LEU A 434 -18.09 -7.61 -16.09
N GLU A 435 -18.56 -6.48 -16.62
CA GLU A 435 -17.98 -5.16 -16.32
C GLU A 435 -18.10 -4.74 -14.84
N TYR A 436 -19.02 -5.33 -14.08
CA TYR A 436 -19.13 -5.12 -12.63
C TYR A 436 -18.04 -5.89 -11.84
N LEU A 437 -17.25 -6.77 -12.48
CA LEU A 437 -16.17 -7.50 -11.83
C LEU A 437 -14.82 -6.83 -12.07
N GLY A 438 -14.16 -6.44 -10.97
CA GLY A 438 -12.76 -6.07 -10.96
C GLY A 438 -11.85 -7.27 -11.16
N GLY A 439 -10.57 -7.00 -11.45
CA GLY A 439 -9.56 -8.05 -11.59
C GLY A 439 -9.36 -8.85 -10.29
N ASN A 440 -8.84 -10.07 -10.44
CA ASN A 440 -8.60 -11.00 -9.31
C ASN A 440 -7.69 -10.44 -8.21
N ARG A 441 -6.87 -9.41 -8.50
CA ARG A 441 -5.99 -8.74 -7.54
C ARG A 441 -5.99 -7.22 -7.76
N ILE A 442 -6.05 -6.46 -6.67
CA ILE A 442 -5.82 -5.02 -6.70
C ILE A 442 -4.31 -4.77 -6.62
N ALA A 443 -3.67 -4.51 -7.77
CA ALA A 443 -2.22 -4.39 -7.85
C ALA A 443 -1.65 -3.04 -7.36
N SER A 444 -2.43 -1.95 -7.47
CA SER A 444 -2.01 -0.61 -7.08
C SER A 444 -3.19 0.34 -6.90
N SER A 445 -2.99 1.43 -6.17
CA SER A 445 -3.96 2.53 -6.01
C SER A 445 -4.39 3.12 -7.35
N ALA A 446 -3.46 3.34 -8.28
CA ALA A 446 -3.76 3.82 -9.63
C ALA A 446 -4.59 2.80 -10.45
N GLY A 447 -4.34 1.50 -10.25
CA GLY A 447 -5.13 0.43 -10.86
C GLY A 447 -6.56 0.40 -10.34
N LEU A 448 -6.73 0.52 -9.02
CA LEU A 448 -8.04 0.61 -8.38
C LEU A 448 -8.83 1.84 -8.87
N LEU A 449 -8.21 3.02 -8.83
CA LEU A 449 -8.82 4.27 -9.29
C LEU A 449 -9.27 4.17 -10.75
N ARG A 450 -8.44 3.58 -11.62
CA ARG A 450 -8.79 3.36 -13.01
C ARG A 450 -9.99 2.43 -13.16
N ALA A 451 -10.02 1.33 -12.43
CA ALA A 451 -11.12 0.36 -12.52
C ALA A 451 -12.46 0.97 -12.07
N VAL A 452 -12.46 1.69 -10.94
CA VAL A 452 -13.66 2.39 -10.46
C VAL A 452 -14.07 3.54 -11.40
N HIS A 453 -13.12 4.22 -12.04
CA HIS A 453 -13.46 5.21 -13.06
C HIS A 453 -14.02 4.58 -14.35
N GLU A 454 -13.52 3.41 -14.77
CA GLU A 454 -14.06 2.70 -15.93
C GLU A 454 -15.46 2.14 -15.64
N HIS A 455 -15.68 1.66 -14.42
CA HIS A 455 -16.98 1.19 -13.96
C HIS A 455 -17.24 1.60 -12.50
N PRO A 456 -18.00 2.69 -12.24
CA PRO A 456 -18.20 3.24 -10.89
C PRO A 456 -18.84 2.30 -9.88
N ALA A 457 -19.55 1.27 -10.30
CA ALA A 457 -20.15 0.26 -9.43
C ALA A 457 -19.47 -1.10 -9.65
N ILE A 458 -18.55 -1.52 -8.79
CA ILE A 458 -17.64 -2.63 -9.09
C ILE A 458 -17.37 -3.51 -7.87
N LEU A 459 -17.27 -4.82 -8.10
CA LEU A 459 -16.91 -5.85 -7.13
C LEU A 459 -15.48 -6.35 -7.36
N PHE A 460 -14.62 -6.28 -6.35
CA PHE A 460 -13.35 -6.99 -6.32
C PHE A 460 -13.45 -8.25 -5.46
N GLN A 461 -13.12 -9.40 -6.04
CA GLN A 461 -13.06 -10.69 -5.33
C GLN A 461 -11.59 -11.08 -5.09
N GLN A 462 -11.07 -10.78 -3.89
CA GLN A 462 -9.67 -10.97 -3.53
C GLN A 462 -9.44 -12.33 -2.83
N ASP A 463 -8.60 -13.18 -3.41
CA ASP A 463 -8.07 -14.33 -2.66
C ASP A 463 -6.92 -13.91 -1.76
N GLU A 464 -6.69 -14.70 -0.71
CA GLU A 464 -5.61 -14.50 0.25
C GLU A 464 -5.57 -13.05 0.77
N PHE A 465 -6.75 -12.51 1.08
CA PHE A 465 -6.91 -11.10 1.46
C PHE A 465 -6.00 -10.69 2.62
N GLY A 466 -5.68 -11.60 3.55
CA GLY A 466 -4.72 -11.35 4.62
C GLY A 466 -3.33 -10.94 4.13
N MET A 467 -2.82 -11.54 3.04
CA MET A 467 -1.53 -11.16 2.46
C MET A 467 -1.58 -9.77 1.81
N PHE A 468 -2.67 -9.48 1.11
CA PHE A 468 -2.92 -8.15 0.56
C PHE A 468 -2.99 -7.10 1.69
N LEU A 469 -3.74 -7.40 2.75
CA LEU A 469 -3.90 -6.51 3.90
C LEU A 469 -2.55 -6.29 4.60
N GLN A 470 -1.74 -7.33 4.78
CA GLN A 470 -0.41 -7.21 5.38
C GLN A 470 0.49 -6.28 4.57
N ALA A 471 0.47 -6.42 3.24
CA ALA A 471 1.23 -5.53 2.36
C ALA A 471 0.71 -4.10 2.42
N ALA A 472 -0.61 -3.89 2.35
CA ALA A 472 -1.20 -2.55 2.38
C ALA A 472 -1.07 -1.85 3.75
N ALA A 473 -1.05 -2.62 4.84
CA ALA A 473 -0.88 -2.12 6.20
C ALA A 473 0.58 -1.80 6.57
N ASP A 474 1.57 -2.41 5.92
CA ASP A 474 2.99 -2.16 6.20
C ASP A 474 3.50 -0.89 5.52
N ARG A 475 3.09 0.28 6.03
CA ARG A 475 3.48 1.61 5.52
C ARG A 475 5.00 1.86 5.53
N LEU A 476 5.79 1.07 6.27
CA LEU A 476 7.24 1.24 6.37
C LEU A 476 8.00 0.46 5.29
N ARG A 477 7.53 -0.75 4.96
CA ARG A 477 8.26 -1.68 4.08
C ARG A 477 7.62 -1.83 2.71
N SER A 478 6.31 -1.60 2.60
CA SER A 478 5.59 -1.78 1.35
C SER A 478 5.67 -0.53 0.46
N PRO A 479 5.68 -0.71 -0.87
CA PRO A 479 5.60 0.41 -1.81
C PRO A 479 4.35 1.27 -1.58
N ARG A 480 4.50 2.59 -1.73
CA ARG A 480 3.42 3.57 -1.49
C ARG A 480 2.14 3.29 -2.27
N HIS A 481 2.26 2.87 -3.53
CA HIS A 481 1.12 2.52 -4.37
C HIS A 481 0.30 1.31 -3.88
N ILE A 482 0.83 0.51 -2.96
CA ILE A 482 0.12 -0.60 -2.31
C ILE A 482 -0.52 -0.09 -1.00
N THR A 483 0.21 0.71 -0.23
CA THR A 483 -0.28 1.25 1.05
C THR A 483 -1.41 2.25 0.87
N ASP A 484 -1.38 3.02 -0.22
CA ASP A 484 -2.42 4.02 -0.56
C ASP A 484 -3.75 3.36 -0.97
N ILE A 485 -3.80 2.03 -1.18
CA ILE A 485 -5.03 1.33 -1.58
C ILE A 485 -6.07 1.39 -0.46
N LEU A 486 -5.68 1.21 0.80
CA LEU A 486 -6.62 1.26 1.94
C LEU A 486 -7.16 2.68 2.17
N ASP A 487 -6.33 3.70 1.95
CA ASP A 487 -6.73 5.11 2.02
C ASP A 487 -7.77 5.39 0.92
N LEU A 488 -7.50 4.97 -0.32
CA LEU A 488 -8.43 5.13 -1.44
C LEU A 488 -9.75 4.35 -1.24
N MET A 489 -9.69 3.13 -0.70
CA MET A 489 -10.88 2.35 -0.34
C MET A 489 -11.71 3.06 0.74
N THR A 490 -11.06 3.73 1.69
CA THR A 490 -11.71 4.51 2.75
C THR A 490 -12.43 5.74 2.20
N GLU A 491 -11.81 6.43 1.25
CA GLU A 491 -12.40 7.55 0.52
C GLU A 491 -13.59 7.10 -0.32
N PHE A 492 -13.45 6.05 -1.14
CA PHE A 492 -14.57 5.51 -1.92
C PHE A 492 -15.75 5.07 -1.06
N TYR A 493 -15.47 4.46 0.09
CA TYR A 493 -16.53 4.03 1.00
C TYR A 493 -17.37 5.22 1.48
N SER A 494 -16.72 6.36 1.73
CA SER A 494 -17.32 7.57 2.29
C SER A 494 -17.95 8.45 1.20
N SER A 495 -17.42 8.43 -0.02
CA SER A 495 -17.91 9.20 -1.17
C SER A 495 -19.03 8.50 -1.96
N ALA A 496 -19.47 7.31 -1.56
CA ALA A 496 -20.42 6.52 -2.36
C ALA A 496 -21.75 7.24 -2.67
N SER A 497 -22.20 8.14 -1.80
CA SER A 497 -23.41 8.93 -2.00
C SER A 497 -23.17 10.30 -2.65
N THR A 498 -21.92 10.65 -2.96
CA THR A 498 -21.47 11.96 -3.47
C THR A 498 -20.49 11.77 -4.63
N THR A 499 -19.65 12.78 -4.91
CA THR A 499 -18.61 12.69 -5.93
C THR A 499 -17.26 12.46 -5.25
N PHE A 500 -16.53 11.46 -5.70
CA PHE A 500 -15.12 11.29 -5.39
C PHE A 500 -14.30 12.20 -6.29
N LEU A 501 -13.45 13.01 -5.65
CA LEU A 501 -12.64 14.02 -6.30
C LEU A 501 -11.24 13.45 -6.53
N GLY A 502 -10.89 13.23 -7.80
CA GLY A 502 -9.63 12.59 -8.16
C GLY A 502 -8.42 13.45 -7.80
N PRO A 503 -7.23 12.84 -7.58
CA PRO A 503 -6.02 13.57 -7.29
C PRO A 503 -5.62 14.47 -8.48
N GLU A 504 -5.16 15.68 -8.17
CA GLU A 504 -4.58 16.58 -9.17
C GLU A 504 -3.18 16.10 -9.55
N TYR A 505 -2.97 15.84 -10.85
CA TYR A 505 -1.66 15.46 -11.37
C TYR A 505 -0.89 16.71 -11.80
N ALA A 506 0.37 16.83 -11.36
CA ALA A 506 1.23 17.99 -11.61
C ALA A 506 1.58 18.26 -13.09
N ASN A 507 1.13 17.41 -14.02
CA ASN A 507 1.47 17.52 -15.44
C ASN A 507 0.19 17.68 -16.29
N PRO A 508 -0.10 18.90 -16.80
CA PRO A 508 -1.34 19.21 -17.52
C PRO A 508 -1.58 18.36 -18.79
N ASP A 509 -0.51 17.82 -19.39
CA ASP A 509 -0.55 17.08 -20.66
C ASP A 509 -0.94 15.59 -20.51
N LYS A 510 -1.09 15.08 -19.28
CA LYS A 510 -1.53 13.70 -19.04
C LYS A 510 -2.88 13.71 -18.33
N LYS A 511 -3.96 13.51 -19.12
CA LYS A 511 -5.34 13.23 -18.71
C LYS A 511 -5.67 13.80 -17.32
N GLY A 512 -6.25 15.00 -17.30
CA GLY A 512 -6.58 15.76 -16.10
C GLY A 512 -7.34 15.00 -15.01
N ARG A 513 -7.64 15.72 -13.93
CA ARG A 513 -8.39 15.22 -12.76
C ARG A 513 -9.56 14.31 -13.16
N LYS A 514 -9.63 13.15 -12.52
CA LYS A 514 -10.64 12.11 -12.79
C LYS A 514 -11.62 12.00 -11.64
N ASP A 515 -12.71 12.74 -11.74
CA ASP A 515 -13.79 12.68 -10.76
C ASP A 515 -14.71 11.50 -11.05
N ILE A 516 -15.27 10.91 -9.99
CA ILE A 516 -16.15 9.75 -10.08
C ILE A 516 -17.41 10.06 -9.30
N VAL A 517 -18.54 10.14 -9.99
CA VAL A 517 -19.84 10.39 -9.38
C VAL A 517 -20.40 9.09 -8.81
N GLN A 518 -20.73 9.10 -7.53
CA GLN A 518 -21.33 7.99 -6.77
C GLN A 518 -20.55 6.66 -6.91
N PRO A 519 -19.26 6.62 -6.56
CA PRO A 519 -18.48 5.39 -6.63
C PRO A 519 -19.02 4.35 -5.64
N CYS A 520 -19.46 3.20 -6.15
CA CYS A 520 -19.89 2.07 -5.35
C CYS A 520 -18.87 0.93 -5.48
N LEU A 521 -17.85 0.96 -4.63
CA LEU A 521 -16.88 -0.12 -4.53
C LEU A 521 -17.38 -1.19 -3.55
N CYS A 522 -17.49 -2.44 -4.01
CA CYS A 522 -17.67 -3.61 -3.17
C CYS A 522 -16.40 -4.46 -3.18
N VAL A 523 -16.03 -5.01 -2.03
CA VAL A 523 -14.85 -5.88 -1.90
C VAL A 523 -15.23 -7.11 -1.11
N TYR A 524 -15.03 -8.27 -1.71
CA TYR A 524 -15.13 -9.57 -1.04
C TYR A 524 -13.74 -10.20 -0.99
N GLY A 525 -13.20 -10.37 0.21
CA GLY A 525 -11.91 -11.00 0.45
C GLY A 525 -12.08 -12.38 1.10
N THR A 526 -11.29 -13.38 0.70
CA THR A 526 -11.20 -14.67 1.42
C THR A 526 -9.80 -14.87 1.98
N THR A 527 -9.68 -15.40 3.19
CA THR A 527 -8.38 -15.60 3.84
C THR A 527 -8.43 -16.68 4.92
N THR A 528 -7.26 -17.18 5.33
CA THR A 528 -7.15 -18.05 6.51
C THR A 528 -7.09 -17.21 7.79
N PRO A 529 -7.51 -17.74 8.95
CA PRO A 529 -7.37 -17.06 10.24
C PRO A 529 -5.94 -16.57 10.49
N VAL A 530 -4.93 -17.42 10.26
CA VAL A 530 -3.53 -17.10 10.54
C VAL A 530 -3.07 -15.87 9.76
N LEU A 531 -3.24 -15.88 8.43
CA LEU A 531 -2.84 -14.76 7.58
C LEU A 531 -3.58 -13.46 7.95
N PHE A 532 -4.88 -13.55 8.23
CA PHE A 532 -5.69 -12.37 8.55
C PHE A 532 -5.25 -11.72 9.87
N TRP A 533 -5.20 -12.49 10.96
CA TRP A 533 -4.85 -11.93 12.27
C TRP A 533 -3.38 -11.51 12.34
N SER A 534 -2.49 -12.15 11.58
CA SER A 534 -1.09 -11.71 11.47
C SER A 534 -0.89 -10.40 10.68
N ALA A 535 -1.86 -10.05 9.82
CA ALA A 535 -1.85 -8.83 9.05
C ALA A 535 -2.39 -7.62 9.83
N LEU A 536 -3.13 -7.86 10.92
CA LEU A 536 -3.81 -6.85 11.70
C LEU A 536 -2.88 -6.23 12.77
N LYS A 537 -2.75 -4.90 12.75
CA LYS A 537 -2.08 -4.11 13.79
C LYS A 537 -3.10 -3.18 14.47
N SER A 538 -2.88 -2.78 15.73
CA SER A 538 -3.83 -1.89 16.45
C SER A 538 -4.03 -0.56 15.72
N ALA A 539 -2.99 -0.06 15.04
CA ALA A 539 -3.05 1.17 14.24
C ALA A 539 -4.12 1.12 13.12
N ASN A 540 -4.28 -0.01 12.43
CA ASN A 540 -5.26 -0.16 11.34
C ASN A 540 -6.72 -0.25 11.83
N VAL A 541 -6.92 -0.64 13.08
CA VAL A 541 -8.25 -0.63 13.71
C VAL A 541 -8.58 0.80 14.16
N ALA A 542 -7.58 1.51 14.70
CA ALA A 542 -7.70 2.89 15.16
C ALA A 542 -7.89 3.92 14.03
N ASP A 543 -7.23 3.74 12.88
CA ASP A 543 -7.35 4.64 11.71
C ASP A 543 -8.69 4.48 10.95
N GLY A 544 -9.50 3.49 11.33
CA GLY A 544 -10.82 3.23 10.76
C GLY A 544 -10.82 2.56 9.39
N SER A 545 -9.65 2.22 8.82
CA SER A 545 -9.56 1.51 7.53
C SER A 545 -10.24 0.13 7.60
N LEU A 546 -10.06 -0.58 8.72
CA LEU A 546 -10.66 -1.90 8.95
C LEU A 546 -12.07 -1.87 9.53
N ALA A 547 -12.45 -0.78 10.19
CA ALA A 547 -13.78 -0.62 10.80
C ALA A 547 -14.93 -0.69 9.79
N ARG A 548 -14.63 -0.57 8.48
CA ARG A 548 -15.57 -0.66 7.37
C ARG A 548 -15.81 -2.10 6.89
N PHE A 549 -14.98 -3.05 7.29
CA PHE A 549 -15.10 -4.45 6.86
C PHE A 549 -16.04 -5.23 7.79
N LEU A 550 -16.93 -6.02 7.19
CA LEU A 550 -17.64 -7.09 7.87
C LEU A 550 -16.76 -8.34 7.86
N ILE A 551 -16.48 -8.90 9.03
CA ILE A 551 -15.68 -10.11 9.20
C ILE A 551 -16.65 -11.27 9.42
N LEU A 552 -16.63 -12.22 8.50
CA LEU A 552 -17.47 -13.41 8.52
C LEU A 552 -16.58 -14.65 8.61
N LYS A 553 -16.54 -15.24 9.80
CA LYS A 553 -15.74 -16.43 10.09
C LYS A 553 -16.60 -17.68 9.91
N SER A 554 -16.03 -18.72 9.29
CA SER A 554 -16.72 -20.00 9.21
C SER A 554 -16.93 -20.58 10.60
N GLN A 555 -18.11 -21.15 10.83
CA GLN A 555 -18.44 -21.88 12.06
C GLN A 555 -17.83 -23.30 12.03
N ASP A 556 -17.71 -23.87 10.84
CA ASP A 556 -17.10 -25.16 10.58
C ASP A 556 -16.19 -25.07 9.35
N ASP A 557 -14.88 -25.11 9.58
CA ASP A 557 -13.88 -25.07 8.52
C ASP A 557 -13.91 -26.33 7.64
N TYR A 558 -14.43 -27.45 8.14
CA TYR A 558 -14.41 -28.74 7.44
C TYR A 558 -15.77 -29.45 7.52
N PRO A 559 -16.82 -28.86 6.92
CA PRO A 559 -18.12 -29.50 6.84
C PRO A 559 -18.01 -30.82 6.06
N ASP A 560 -18.94 -31.73 6.34
CA ASP A 560 -19.00 -33.02 5.66
C ASP A 560 -19.00 -32.86 4.14
N LEU A 561 -18.28 -33.77 3.47
CA LEU A 561 -18.13 -33.74 2.02
C LEU A 561 -19.45 -34.12 1.35
N GLU A 562 -20.10 -33.15 0.73
CA GLU A 562 -21.31 -33.36 -0.06
C GLU A 562 -20.94 -33.79 -1.48
N ARG A 563 -20.57 -35.06 -1.64
CA ARG A 563 -20.15 -35.63 -2.94
C ARG A 563 -21.28 -35.75 -3.95
N GLU A 564 -22.52 -35.69 -3.49
CA GLU A 564 -23.73 -35.70 -4.32
C GLU A 564 -24.06 -34.31 -4.89
N ASN A 565 -23.36 -33.25 -4.46
CA ASN A 565 -23.50 -31.94 -5.07
C ASN A 565 -22.88 -31.96 -6.48
N VAL A 566 -23.75 -32.09 -7.47
CA VAL A 566 -23.41 -32.02 -8.90
C VAL A 566 -23.37 -30.56 -9.35
N VAL A 567 -22.54 -30.24 -10.34
CA VAL A 567 -22.59 -28.96 -11.06
C VAL A 567 -24.01 -28.74 -11.59
N LYS A 568 -24.72 -27.77 -11.01
CA LYS A 568 -26.07 -27.37 -11.43
C LYS A 568 -25.96 -26.12 -12.30
N PRO A 569 -26.69 -26.01 -13.42
CA PRO A 569 -26.71 -24.78 -14.19
C PRO A 569 -27.27 -23.63 -13.35
N MET A 570 -26.70 -22.43 -13.53
CA MET A 570 -27.21 -21.21 -12.90
C MET A 570 -28.72 -21.01 -13.18
N PRO A 571 -29.59 -20.83 -12.17
CA PRO A 571 -31.03 -20.70 -12.39
C PRO A 571 -31.40 -19.47 -13.24
N ASP A 572 -32.22 -19.65 -14.28
CA ASP A 572 -32.62 -18.55 -15.17
C ASP A 572 -33.39 -17.44 -14.44
N LYS A 573 -34.25 -17.83 -13.49
CA LYS A 573 -34.97 -16.90 -12.62
C LYS A 573 -34.02 -16.02 -11.81
N LEU A 574 -32.89 -16.56 -11.34
CA LEU A 574 -31.88 -15.77 -10.63
C LEU A 574 -31.21 -14.75 -11.57
N ALA A 575 -30.82 -15.17 -12.77
CA ALA A 575 -30.25 -14.28 -13.76
C ALA A 575 -31.22 -13.15 -14.17
N GLN A 576 -32.53 -13.42 -14.25
CA GLN A 576 -33.57 -12.42 -14.51
C GLN A 576 -33.72 -11.42 -13.35
N LEU A 577 -33.75 -11.90 -12.10
CA LEU A 577 -33.81 -11.03 -10.92
C LEU A 577 -32.59 -10.11 -10.82
N VAL A 578 -31.40 -10.65 -11.06
CA VAL A 578 -30.14 -9.90 -11.07
C VAL A 578 -30.14 -8.80 -12.14
N LYS A 579 -30.71 -9.07 -13.33
CA LYS A 579 -30.92 -8.05 -14.37
C LYS A 579 -31.87 -6.96 -13.89
N SER A 580 -33.02 -7.33 -13.33
CA SER A 580 -33.98 -6.38 -12.77
C SER A 580 -33.37 -5.48 -11.69
N ILE A 581 -32.51 -6.05 -10.83
CA ILE A 581 -31.75 -5.29 -9.83
C ILE A 581 -30.83 -4.26 -10.52
N ALA A 582 -29.97 -4.69 -11.46
CA ALA A 582 -29.01 -3.81 -12.15
C ALA A 582 -29.69 -2.68 -12.96
N ASP A 583 -30.90 -2.95 -13.47
CA ASP A 583 -31.73 -2.01 -14.22
C ASP A 583 -32.52 -1.04 -13.32
N GLY A 584 -32.40 -1.15 -11.99
CA GLY A 584 -33.08 -0.27 -11.05
C GLY A 584 -34.58 -0.55 -10.87
N GLY A 585 -35.02 -1.79 -11.12
CA GLY A 585 -36.41 -2.19 -10.93
C GLY A 585 -37.33 -1.86 -12.10
N CYS A 586 -36.81 -1.29 -13.19
CA CYS A 586 -37.59 -0.94 -14.38
C CYS A 586 -37.83 -2.16 -15.28
N VAL A 587 -39.09 -2.46 -15.60
CA VAL A 587 -39.46 -3.44 -16.62
C VAL A 587 -39.49 -2.75 -17.99
N GLY A 588 -38.31 -2.61 -18.59
CA GLY A 588 -38.15 -2.16 -19.99
C GLY A 588 -37.96 -0.65 -20.18
N SER A 589 -36.82 -0.26 -20.75
CA SER A 589 -36.62 1.07 -21.34
C SER A 589 -35.36 1.12 -22.23
N GLY A 590 -35.54 0.84 -23.53
CA GLY A 590 -34.75 1.38 -24.65
C GLY A 590 -33.30 0.89 -24.85
N ASN A 591 -32.88 0.84 -26.12
CA ASN A 591 -31.51 0.57 -26.59
C ASN A 591 -30.42 1.57 -26.11
N LEU A 592 -30.72 2.40 -25.10
CA LEU A 592 -29.87 3.48 -24.58
C LEU A 592 -29.54 3.35 -23.07
N ALA A 593 -30.13 2.38 -22.35
CA ALA A 593 -29.90 2.20 -20.90
C ALA A 593 -28.43 1.94 -20.51
N GLY A 594 -27.59 1.45 -21.43
CA GLY A 594 -26.15 1.26 -21.23
C GLY A 594 -25.26 2.45 -21.63
N VAL A 595 -25.77 3.41 -22.41
CA VAL A 595 -24.96 4.49 -23.04
C VAL A 595 -24.75 5.69 -22.10
N LEU A 596 -25.51 5.78 -21.00
CA LEU A 596 -25.50 6.91 -20.05
C LEU A 596 -24.85 6.60 -18.68
N ASN A 597 -24.17 5.45 -18.51
CA ASN A 597 -23.57 5.05 -17.21
C ASN A 597 -22.10 5.49 -17.06
N GLY A 598 -21.74 6.65 -17.63
CA GLY A 598 -20.38 7.17 -17.52
C GLY A 598 -19.99 7.54 -16.07
N PRO A 599 -18.68 7.62 -15.77
CA PRO A 599 -18.18 7.97 -14.43
C PRO A 599 -18.58 9.39 -13.97
N GLU A 600 -18.86 10.28 -14.91
CA GLU A 600 -19.25 11.67 -14.64
C GLU A 600 -20.77 11.91 -14.66
N THR A 601 -21.54 10.94 -15.16
CA THR A 601 -23.00 11.08 -15.25
C THR A 601 -23.61 10.93 -13.87
N LEU A 602 -24.50 11.82 -13.41
CA LEU A 602 -25.26 11.62 -12.18
C LEU A 602 -26.44 10.67 -12.44
N ILE A 603 -26.60 9.65 -11.61
CA ILE A 603 -27.76 8.75 -11.64
C ILE A 603 -28.62 9.09 -10.42
N GLU A 604 -29.92 9.28 -10.64
CA GLU A 604 -30.88 9.42 -9.54
C GLU A 604 -31.29 8.03 -9.04
N PRO A 605 -30.89 7.64 -7.81
CA PRO A 605 -31.24 6.34 -7.27
C PRO A 605 -32.66 6.32 -6.70
N MET A 606 -33.34 5.20 -6.85
CA MET A 606 -34.59 4.89 -6.17
C MET A 606 -34.38 4.91 -4.65
N VAL A 607 -35.23 5.66 -3.95
CA VAL A 607 -35.25 5.68 -2.47
C VAL A 607 -36.03 4.46 -1.99
N VAL A 608 -35.40 3.64 -1.15
CA VAL A 608 -36.03 2.48 -0.54
C VAL A 608 -36.52 2.88 0.87
N PRO A 609 -37.85 2.98 1.08
CA PRO A 609 -38.39 3.35 2.40
C PRO A 609 -38.24 2.21 3.40
N MET A 610 -38.26 2.55 4.70
CA MET A 610 -38.36 1.58 5.78
C MET A 610 -39.82 1.46 6.26
N ASP A 611 -40.28 0.24 6.53
CA ASP A 611 -41.53 0.03 7.25
C ASP A 611 -41.42 0.46 8.73
N HIS A 612 -42.54 0.45 9.44
CA HIS A 612 -42.58 0.86 10.85
C HIS A 612 -41.70 -0.02 11.75
N GLY A 613 -41.75 -1.35 11.58
CA GLY A 613 -40.99 -2.30 12.39
C GLY A 613 -39.48 -2.12 12.22
N ALA A 614 -39.01 -1.99 10.98
CA ALA A 614 -37.62 -1.70 10.65
C ALA A 614 -37.13 -0.39 11.29
N ARG A 615 -37.94 0.68 11.25
CA ARG A 615 -37.59 1.97 11.88
C ARG A 615 -37.43 1.84 13.39
N VAL A 616 -38.32 1.08 14.05
CA VAL A 616 -38.23 0.81 15.49
C VAL A 616 -36.93 0.07 15.82
N LEU A 617 -36.59 -0.97 15.06
CA LEU A 617 -35.36 -1.75 15.25
C LEU A 617 -34.09 -0.90 15.03
N PHE A 618 -34.04 -0.10 13.97
CA PHE A 618 -32.88 0.76 13.70
C PHE A 618 -32.71 1.87 14.74
N LYS A 619 -33.80 2.39 15.31
CA LYS A 619 -33.76 3.36 16.42
C LYS A 619 -33.26 2.73 17.72
N ALA A 620 -33.66 1.49 17.99
CA ALA A 620 -33.14 0.72 19.12
C ALA A 620 -31.63 0.45 18.96
N LEU A 621 -31.20 0.04 17.75
CA LEU A 621 -29.78 -0.15 17.45
C LEU A 621 -28.98 1.14 17.63
N GLU A 622 -29.47 2.28 17.12
CA GLU A 622 -28.82 3.58 17.29
C GLU A 622 -28.60 3.90 18.78
N SER A 623 -29.63 3.70 19.61
CA SER A 623 -29.55 3.94 21.05
C SER A 623 -28.51 3.04 21.73
N GLN A 624 -28.49 1.75 21.40
CA GLN A 624 -27.53 0.78 21.93
C GLN A 624 -26.08 1.14 21.52
N VAL A 625 -25.85 1.41 20.24
CA VAL A 625 -24.53 1.77 19.70
C VAL A 625 -24.02 3.07 20.32
N MET A 626 -24.89 4.07 20.48
CA MET A 626 -24.52 5.33 21.14
C MET A 626 -24.15 5.15 22.61
N GLY A 627 -24.83 4.26 23.33
CA GLY A 627 -24.44 3.86 24.69
C GLY A 627 -23.02 3.28 24.70
N LYS A 628 -22.77 2.25 23.87
CA LYS A 628 -21.47 1.59 23.78
C LYS A 628 -20.34 2.53 23.33
N LEU A 629 -20.62 3.46 22.41
CA LEU A 629 -19.66 4.48 21.97
C LEU A 629 -19.27 5.45 23.08
N ARG A 630 -20.22 5.80 23.97
CA ARG A 630 -19.95 6.66 25.13
C ARG A 630 -19.08 5.93 26.14
N ASP A 631 -19.38 4.66 26.41
CA ASP A 631 -18.63 3.81 27.34
C ASP A 631 -17.23 3.48 26.82
N SER A 632 -17.10 3.34 25.49
CA SER A 632 -15.87 2.94 24.81
C SER A 632 -15.12 4.12 24.18
N ARG A 633 -15.27 5.33 24.71
CA ARG A 633 -14.67 6.54 24.14
C ARG A 633 -13.15 6.43 24.10
N ALA A 634 -12.56 6.82 22.97
CA ALA A 634 -11.11 6.79 22.73
C ALA A 634 -10.47 5.40 22.88
N THR A 635 -11.26 4.34 22.69
CA THR A 635 -10.76 2.97 22.61
C THR A 635 -10.59 2.53 21.16
N LEU A 636 -9.91 1.41 20.96
CA LEU A 636 -9.74 0.74 19.67
C LEU A 636 -11.09 0.38 19.01
N TRP A 637 -12.18 0.30 19.79
CA TRP A 637 -13.50 -0.09 19.32
C TRP A 637 -14.37 1.06 18.81
N SER A 638 -14.05 2.31 19.14
CA SER A 638 -14.89 3.45 18.74
C SER A 638 -15.10 3.52 17.22
N PRO A 639 -14.07 3.34 16.36
CA PRO A 639 -14.26 3.37 14.91
C PRO A 639 -15.18 2.25 14.40
N VAL A 640 -15.06 1.04 14.97
CA VAL A 640 -15.87 -0.14 14.60
C VAL A 640 -17.32 0.06 14.99
N LEU A 641 -17.58 0.45 16.24
CA LEU A 641 -18.92 0.70 16.76
C LEU A 641 -19.63 1.81 15.98
N ALA A 642 -18.90 2.86 15.57
CA ALA A 642 -19.44 3.96 14.78
C ALA A 642 -19.95 3.56 13.39
N ARG A 643 -19.59 2.37 12.88
CA ARG A 643 -20.03 1.87 11.57
C ARG A 643 -21.14 0.82 11.65
N VAL A 644 -21.51 0.36 12.85
CA VAL A 644 -22.52 -0.70 13.05
C VAL A 644 -23.85 -0.33 12.39
N TRP A 645 -24.37 0.86 12.68
CA TRP A 645 -25.65 1.31 12.11
C TRP A 645 -25.58 1.45 10.60
N GLU A 646 -24.51 2.07 10.09
CA GLU A 646 -24.28 2.26 8.64
C GLU A 646 -24.26 0.92 7.91
N ASN A 647 -23.46 -0.04 8.39
CA ASN A 647 -23.35 -1.36 7.77
C ASN A 647 -24.68 -2.13 7.82
N ALA A 648 -25.40 -2.08 8.95
CA ALA A 648 -26.68 -2.76 9.09
C ALA A 648 -27.73 -2.20 8.13
N ALA A 649 -27.78 -0.88 7.96
CA ALA A 649 -28.67 -0.22 7.00
C ALA A 649 -28.34 -0.58 5.54
N LYS A 650 -27.05 -0.69 5.19
CA LYS A 650 -26.62 -1.11 3.84
C LYS A 650 -26.98 -2.56 3.54
N VAL A 651 -26.78 -3.46 4.51
CA VAL A 651 -27.17 -4.88 4.36
C VAL A 651 -28.69 -5.01 4.24
N ALA A 652 -29.46 -4.24 5.03
CA ALA A 652 -30.92 -4.24 4.95
C ALA A 652 -31.43 -3.71 3.61
N LEU A 653 -30.79 -2.67 3.06
CA LEU A 653 -31.06 -2.19 1.71
C LEU A 653 -30.87 -3.31 0.67
N ILE A 654 -29.77 -4.06 0.74
CA ILE A 654 -29.49 -5.14 -0.20
C ILE A 654 -30.52 -6.27 -0.07
N LYS A 655 -30.89 -6.64 1.15
CA LYS A 655 -31.91 -7.69 1.38
C LYS A 655 -33.29 -7.26 0.87
N ALA A 656 -33.70 -6.01 1.11
CA ALA A 656 -34.97 -5.46 0.64
C ALA A 656 -35.08 -5.44 -0.90
N VAL A 657 -34.06 -4.93 -1.58
CA VAL A 657 -34.02 -4.85 -3.06
C VAL A 657 -33.89 -6.25 -3.67
N SER A 658 -33.17 -7.15 -3.00
CA SER A 658 -33.12 -8.56 -3.39
C SER A 658 -34.50 -9.23 -3.38
N ALA A 659 -35.32 -8.93 -2.37
CA ALA A 659 -36.67 -9.49 -2.23
C ALA A 659 -37.63 -8.94 -3.28
N ASN A 660 -37.59 -7.63 -3.54
CA ASN A 660 -38.40 -6.98 -4.57
C ASN A 660 -37.64 -5.80 -5.20
N PRO A 661 -37.03 -5.96 -6.39
CA PRO A 661 -36.27 -4.89 -7.02
C PRO A 661 -37.13 -3.77 -7.60
N THR A 662 -38.41 -4.02 -7.92
CA THR A 662 -39.28 -3.03 -8.58
C THR A 662 -39.91 -2.07 -7.57
N GLU A 663 -40.32 -2.59 -6.42
CA GLU A 663 -40.93 -1.82 -5.32
C GLU A 663 -40.33 -2.26 -3.97
N PRO A 664 -39.04 -1.98 -3.74
CA PRO A 664 -38.36 -2.40 -2.52
C PRO A 664 -38.86 -1.60 -1.31
N VAL A 665 -39.03 -2.29 -0.19
CA VAL A 665 -39.24 -1.70 1.14
C VAL A 665 -38.36 -2.45 2.12
N ILE A 666 -37.61 -1.73 2.97
CA ILE A 666 -36.85 -2.36 4.06
C ILE A 666 -37.87 -2.80 5.12
N ARG A 667 -38.08 -4.12 5.21
CA ARG A 667 -39.03 -4.75 6.12
C ARG A 667 -38.43 -4.96 7.50
N GLU A 668 -39.28 -5.17 8.49
CA GLU A 668 -38.84 -5.57 9.84
C GLU A 668 -37.89 -6.78 9.82
N VAL A 669 -38.19 -7.80 9.01
CA VAL A 669 -37.34 -9.01 8.85
C VAL A 669 -35.99 -8.71 8.20
N ASP A 670 -35.91 -7.68 7.36
CA ASP A 670 -34.66 -7.27 6.71
C ASP A 670 -33.77 -6.56 7.72
N ALA A 671 -34.35 -5.65 8.50
CA ALA A 671 -33.66 -4.95 9.58
C ALA A 671 -33.17 -5.93 10.66
N LEU A 672 -34.04 -6.82 11.15
CA LEU A 672 -33.71 -7.79 12.18
C LEU A 672 -32.50 -8.65 11.80
N TRP A 673 -32.54 -9.24 10.60
CA TRP A 673 -31.48 -10.10 10.10
C TRP A 673 -30.17 -9.32 9.85
N SER A 674 -30.26 -8.12 9.29
CA SER A 674 -29.07 -7.30 8.98
C SER A 674 -28.38 -6.81 10.24
N ILE A 675 -29.14 -6.43 11.27
CA ILE A 675 -28.62 -6.08 12.59
C ILE A 675 -27.91 -7.30 13.20
N ALA A 676 -28.51 -8.49 13.12
CA ALA A 676 -27.92 -9.70 13.66
C ALA A 676 -26.59 -10.09 12.99
N LEU A 677 -26.51 -9.98 11.66
CA LEU A 677 -25.29 -10.25 10.89
C LEU A 677 -24.16 -9.28 11.24
N VAL A 678 -24.43 -7.97 11.25
CA VAL A 678 -23.41 -6.95 11.56
C VAL A 678 -22.96 -7.06 13.01
N ARG A 679 -23.89 -7.29 13.93
CA ARG A 679 -23.59 -7.56 15.33
C ARG A 679 -22.70 -8.79 15.50
N HIS A 680 -23.00 -9.89 14.79
CA HIS A 680 -22.17 -11.09 14.82
C HIS A 680 -20.74 -10.78 14.35
N SER A 681 -20.59 -10.10 13.21
CA SER A 681 -19.29 -9.66 12.68
C SER A 681 -18.51 -8.83 13.70
N VAL A 682 -19.14 -7.84 14.34
CA VAL A 682 -18.47 -6.95 15.30
C VAL A 682 -18.11 -7.69 16.59
N ASN A 683 -18.99 -8.54 17.10
CA ASN A 683 -18.70 -9.32 18.30
C ASN A 683 -17.57 -10.33 18.07
N GLU A 684 -17.51 -10.98 16.89
CA GLU A 684 -16.38 -11.84 16.52
C GLU A 684 -15.08 -11.05 16.40
N MET A 685 -15.11 -9.87 15.76
CA MET A 685 -13.96 -8.98 15.70
C MET A 685 -13.47 -8.60 17.10
N ILE A 686 -14.39 -8.23 18.01
CA ILE A 686 -14.04 -7.90 19.40
C ILE A 686 -13.37 -9.10 20.10
N ARG A 687 -13.95 -10.30 19.99
CA ARG A 687 -13.40 -11.53 20.58
C ARG A 687 -12.01 -11.86 20.05
N ASP A 688 -11.83 -11.80 18.74
CA ASP A 688 -10.62 -12.26 18.09
C ASP A 688 -9.48 -11.23 18.21
N VAL A 689 -9.77 -9.92 18.18
CA VAL A 689 -8.77 -8.87 18.36
C VAL A 689 -8.15 -8.91 19.76
N GLU A 690 -8.96 -9.09 20.81
CA GLU A 690 -8.43 -9.24 22.18
C GLU A 690 -7.45 -10.42 22.29
N GLN A 691 -7.73 -11.50 21.56
CA GLN A 691 -6.96 -12.74 21.61
C GLN A 691 -5.72 -12.73 20.72
N HIS A 692 -5.73 -12.02 19.60
CA HIS A 692 -4.75 -12.22 18.52
C HIS A 692 -3.96 -10.98 18.09
N ILE A 693 -4.47 -9.75 18.26
CA ILE A 693 -3.71 -8.55 17.86
C ILE A 693 -2.55 -8.33 18.83
N ALA A 694 -1.36 -8.06 18.31
CA ALA A 694 -0.20 -7.66 19.08
C ALA A 694 0.59 -6.64 18.27
N ASP A 695 0.93 -5.50 18.87
CA ASP A 695 1.65 -4.43 18.17
C ASP A 695 3.14 -4.73 18.01
N ASN A 696 3.66 -5.67 18.79
CA ASN A 696 5.04 -6.13 18.72
C ASN A 696 5.17 -7.65 18.98
N GLN A 697 6.32 -8.20 18.61
CA GLN A 697 6.62 -9.64 18.72
C GLN A 697 6.57 -10.14 20.17
N THR A 698 6.95 -9.30 21.13
CA THR A 698 6.93 -9.63 22.57
C THR A 698 5.50 -9.82 23.05
N GLU A 699 4.61 -8.89 22.75
CA GLU A 699 3.19 -8.97 23.07
C GLU A 699 2.54 -10.19 22.38
N GLN A 700 2.91 -10.47 21.13
CA GLN A 700 2.43 -11.65 20.40
C GLN A 700 2.85 -12.95 21.11
N ASN A 701 4.10 -13.01 21.59
CA ASN A 701 4.62 -14.15 22.34
C ASN A 701 3.92 -14.29 23.70
N HIS A 702 3.63 -13.18 24.39
CA HIS A 702 2.82 -13.15 25.62
C HIS A 702 1.44 -13.78 25.39
N LYS A 703 0.68 -13.29 24.40
CA LYS A 703 -0.68 -13.78 24.11
C LYS A 703 -0.68 -15.26 23.69
N ARG A 704 0.31 -15.71 22.91
CA ARG A 704 0.43 -17.13 22.53
C ARG A 704 0.72 -18.03 23.73
N ILE A 705 1.60 -17.62 24.65
CA ILE A 705 1.89 -18.37 25.88
C ILE A 705 0.65 -18.41 26.77
N LEU A 706 -0.04 -17.28 26.96
CA LEU A 706 -1.29 -17.20 27.72
C LEU A 706 -2.38 -18.11 27.13
N SER A 707 -2.53 -18.15 25.81
CA SER A 707 -3.47 -19.03 25.11
C SER A 707 -3.17 -20.51 25.34
N ILE A 708 -1.89 -20.91 25.36
CA ILE A 708 -1.49 -22.30 25.67
C ILE A 708 -1.90 -22.67 27.11
N ILE A 709 -1.69 -21.76 28.07
CA ILE A 709 -2.07 -21.97 29.47
C ILE A 709 -3.60 -22.05 29.59
N LYS A 710 -4.34 -21.14 28.94
CA LYS A 710 -5.80 -21.14 28.90
C LYS A 710 -6.37 -22.43 28.32
N LYS A 711 -5.81 -22.93 27.21
CA LYS A 711 -6.21 -24.20 26.57
C LYS A 711 -5.90 -25.44 27.42
N ALA A 712 -4.99 -25.34 28.40
CA ALA A 712 -4.72 -26.44 29.33
C ALA A 712 -5.82 -26.60 30.41
N GLY A 713 -6.72 -25.62 30.52
CA GLY A 713 -7.87 -25.67 31.42
C GLY A 713 -7.49 -25.66 32.91
N PRO A 714 -8.40 -26.10 33.81
CA PRO A 714 -8.20 -26.06 35.25
C PRO A 714 -6.98 -26.87 35.74
N GLY A 715 -6.59 -27.89 34.97
CA GLY A 715 -5.44 -28.74 35.26
C GLY A 715 -4.08 -28.07 35.05
N GLY A 716 -4.04 -26.90 34.38
CA GLY A 716 -2.82 -26.15 34.11
C GLY A 716 -1.83 -26.88 33.19
N VAL A 717 -0.68 -26.26 32.96
CA VAL A 717 0.40 -26.80 32.13
C VAL A 717 1.72 -26.76 32.90
N THR A 718 2.46 -27.87 32.89
CA THR A 718 3.77 -27.95 33.55
C THR A 718 4.80 -27.15 32.76
N MET A 719 5.87 -26.69 33.41
CA MET A 719 6.97 -25.98 32.73
C MET A 719 7.54 -26.78 31.54
N ALA A 720 7.65 -28.10 31.67
CA ALA A 720 8.09 -28.98 30.58
C ALA A 720 7.07 -29.05 29.43
N GLY A 721 5.78 -29.21 29.75
CA GLY A 721 4.71 -29.24 28.75
C GLY A 721 4.54 -27.90 28.02
N LEU A 722 4.67 -26.79 28.75
CA LEU A 722 4.66 -25.46 28.18
C LEU A 722 5.88 -25.26 27.29
N SER A 723 7.07 -25.70 27.74
CA SER A 723 8.30 -25.61 26.96
C SER A 723 8.26 -26.40 25.65
N GLN A 724 7.55 -27.53 25.63
CA GLN A 724 7.31 -28.30 24.42
C GLN A 724 6.36 -27.57 23.45
N LYS A 725 5.30 -26.94 23.97
CA LYS A 725 4.30 -26.22 23.17
C LYS A 725 4.77 -24.81 22.73
N ALA A 726 5.71 -24.20 23.45
CA ALA A 726 6.23 -22.85 23.23
C ALA A 726 7.66 -22.81 22.65
N ARG A 727 8.03 -23.78 21.80
CA ARG A 727 9.35 -23.87 21.15
C ARG A 727 9.66 -22.69 20.20
N PHE A 728 8.65 -21.93 19.80
CA PHE A 728 8.78 -20.74 18.97
C PHE A 728 9.36 -19.52 19.72
N VAL A 729 9.51 -19.60 21.05
CA VAL A 729 10.20 -18.60 21.88
C VAL A 729 11.40 -19.26 22.55
N ASP A 730 12.54 -18.57 22.59
CA ASP A 730 13.71 -19.07 23.32
C ASP A 730 13.44 -19.18 24.83
N ARG A 731 14.29 -19.93 25.53
CA ARG A 731 14.08 -20.24 26.96
C ARG A 731 14.08 -18.98 27.84
N ARG A 732 14.94 -18.01 27.55
CA ARG A 732 15.07 -16.81 28.37
C ARG A 732 13.83 -15.95 28.23
N CYS A 733 13.45 -15.63 26.99
CA CYS A 733 12.26 -14.84 26.74
C CYS A 733 11.00 -15.52 27.28
N ARG A 734 10.87 -16.85 27.16
CA ARG A 734 9.74 -17.60 27.76
C ARG A 734 9.63 -17.45 29.28
N LEU A 735 10.77 -17.47 29.98
CA LEU A 735 10.82 -17.29 31.43
C LEU A 735 10.41 -15.87 31.83
N GLU A 736 10.93 -14.86 31.13
CA GLU A 736 10.57 -13.45 31.34
C GLU A 736 9.06 -13.23 31.14
N ILE A 737 8.50 -13.78 30.06
CA ILE A 737 7.05 -13.70 29.79
C ILE A 737 6.23 -14.35 30.91
N LEU A 738 6.61 -15.54 31.36
CA LEU A 738 5.89 -16.24 32.45
C LEU A 738 5.94 -15.46 33.75
N GLN A 739 7.09 -14.89 34.07
CA GLN A 739 7.25 -14.06 35.25
C GLN A 739 6.31 -12.85 35.18
N THR A 740 6.27 -12.13 34.06
CA THR A 740 5.35 -11.00 33.89
C THR A 740 3.87 -11.43 33.95
N LEU A 741 3.50 -12.59 33.42
CA LEU A 741 2.13 -13.13 33.50
C LEU A 741 1.72 -13.48 34.94
N VAL A 742 2.66 -13.91 35.76
CA VAL A 742 2.44 -14.18 37.19
C VAL A 742 2.37 -12.88 37.99
N GLU A 743 3.29 -11.94 37.74
CA GLU A 743 3.32 -10.62 38.40
C GLU A 743 2.07 -9.79 38.08
N SER A 744 1.55 -9.87 36.86
CA SER A 744 0.30 -9.21 36.45
C SER A 744 -0.97 -9.90 36.96
N GLY A 745 -0.85 -11.05 37.64
CA GLY A 745 -1.98 -11.79 38.18
C GLY A 745 -2.85 -12.47 37.12
N GLN A 746 -2.37 -12.65 35.88
CA GLN A 746 -3.11 -13.36 34.82
C GLN A 746 -2.94 -14.88 34.92
N VAL A 747 -1.81 -15.34 35.47
CA VAL A 747 -1.43 -16.74 35.62
C VAL A 747 -0.98 -16.98 37.06
N SER A 748 -1.40 -18.11 37.64
CA SER A 748 -0.90 -18.57 38.94
C SER A 748 0.17 -19.66 38.77
N GLU A 749 1.24 -19.54 39.55
CA GLU A 749 2.30 -20.55 39.65
C GLU A 749 2.04 -21.47 40.86
N VAL A 750 1.92 -22.77 40.61
CA VAL A 750 1.73 -23.79 41.66
C VAL A 750 2.86 -24.80 41.61
N LYS A 751 3.54 -25.00 42.75
CA LYS A 751 4.54 -26.06 42.89
C LYS A 751 3.85 -27.37 43.20
N ILE A 752 4.03 -28.36 42.33
CA ILE A 752 3.51 -29.72 42.50
C ILE A 752 4.66 -30.71 42.79
N PRO A 753 4.51 -31.59 43.78
CA PRO A 753 5.50 -32.62 44.08
C PRO A 753 5.52 -33.66 42.95
N GLY A 754 6.66 -33.82 42.28
CA GLY A 754 6.90 -34.88 41.30
C GLY A 754 7.62 -36.08 41.92
N LYS A 755 7.62 -37.23 41.23
CA LYS A 755 8.24 -38.49 41.69
C LYS A 755 9.75 -38.39 42.01
N THR A 756 10.46 -37.41 41.45
CA THR A 756 11.92 -37.21 41.65
C THR A 756 12.34 -35.74 41.81
N LYS A 757 11.53 -34.75 41.40
CA LYS A 757 11.78 -33.30 41.57
C LYS A 757 10.46 -32.52 41.68
N ILE A 758 10.49 -31.39 42.40
CA ILE A 758 9.39 -30.41 42.42
C ILE A 758 9.21 -29.85 41.01
N SER A 759 7.99 -29.88 40.50
CA SER A 759 7.63 -29.37 39.18
C SER A 759 6.75 -28.14 39.31
N THR A 760 6.95 -27.17 38.44
CA THR A 760 6.11 -25.95 38.39
C THR A 760 4.96 -26.14 37.41
N LEU A 761 3.74 -25.84 37.86
CA LEU A 761 2.49 -25.84 37.10
C LEU A 761 1.99 -24.40 36.95
N TYR A 762 1.62 -24.02 35.73
CA TYR A 762 1.02 -22.72 35.43
C TYR A 762 -0.45 -22.90 35.03
N ARG A 763 -1.37 -22.12 35.61
CA ARG A 763 -2.80 -22.12 35.27
C ARG A 763 -3.35 -20.68 35.30
N MET A 764 -4.50 -20.44 34.66
CA MET A 764 -5.17 -19.13 34.77
C MET A 764 -5.42 -18.79 36.25
N ALA A 765 -5.18 -17.54 36.63
CA ALA A 765 -5.38 -17.06 38.00
C ALA A 765 -6.86 -16.96 38.38
#